data_AF-A0A7V0U4H4-F1
#
_entry.id   AF-A0A7V0U4H4-F1
#
_cell.length_a   1.000
_cell.length_b   1.000
_cell.length_c   1.000
_cell.angle_alpha   90.00
_cell.angle_beta   90.00
_cell.angle_gamma   90.00
#
_symmetry.space_group_name_H-M   'P 1'
#
loop_
_entity.id
_entity.type
_entity.pdbx_description
1 polymer ?
#
loop_
_entity_poly.entity_id
_entity_poly.type
_entity_poly.pdbx_seq_one_letter_code
_entity_poly.pdbx_strand_id
1 'polypeptide(L)'
;MYGFSCRVIYPKRRHTIPCLEQEGASRTLAIRRTWTMGGDTSESSQRVAQTRSPMSSPSSMERSRQTGKECDLLGEAKRRCSSQMRNVGLAVAVTLLPGVMMLLGLSFPPELDELLAHAVVLREVAVIEPPLPQQSLLLGVHDLSGDGLPDLVVARDRRIQTLLGDGQGGFSAGPWVYLEVEEYIEGERLPGRTMAEASEAHWKAYEIETHEGRAYVPVDVAVHTGLLTDLDGDGILDLVVRGYGGPSVDRVLRLYLLRGLGGGEFVRAGSVAYPAGSFLSELRAVEDEVLFTVAETDERTRVYRMSVSDGLESPRLEKLVEGPWTLRWVGDLTGDGTCDLLISINDILQILIRDEEEGFREGPRFSSVAEDVRAVELADLDGDGYLDLVVRTRTGVITALWRGDEYVQAFSRDLGGPLSRHAVVDLTGDGMPDLLVQRSTGLSEHFLLPGDGHGGFLEPVSELVVLDGTPMDPYFADLNTDGLVDIVFAPVVGGKIRVYLNGDTRSGTSLHPLPGSMLAVGDLSGNGSPDVLTADVGRQGVGALWNDGRGGLTYRPLAVTGRLPMAGAVAPGVAYVLLAPTARTPAEIVAIESTGLIFGRWRLGPDSLPVLVVTDLDGDDMVDVAIPAKRALSILWGGEALHVYPWPEGEVSLLASGDGVLWATSIGEYADLVEIRFSDRELGVSKPLLQLEALPLAMTVGDLDGDGIPDPILMAIEIAARAEEDEVVLFVKRVVAGIVFSSTQPAVVEVPGFPADDIPWPFSGMAVDCIGRVPHLVHTTSAGGGLFLVPWTGGWGEPVRVDVPGGPLALGDLDGNGEPEILSATVGLGTLLVVLWNRGGQ
;
A
#
# COMPACT_ATOMS: atom_id res chain seq x y z
N MET A 1 21.87 4.27 -21.33
CA MET A 1 22.72 4.61 -20.16
C MET A 1 24.10 5.05 -20.64
N TYR A 2 24.40 6.35 -20.60
CA TYR A 2 25.79 6.80 -20.44
C TYR A 2 26.08 6.79 -18.94
N GLY A 3 27.19 6.17 -18.52
CA GLY A 3 27.42 5.84 -17.12
C GLY A 3 28.40 6.78 -16.42
N PHE A 4 27.88 7.72 -15.62
CA PHE A 4 28.64 8.27 -14.50
C PHE A 4 28.82 7.16 -13.45
N SER A 5 29.90 6.40 -13.58
CA SER A 5 30.11 5.18 -12.80
C SER A 5 30.66 5.44 -11.39
N CYS A 6 29.88 6.14 -10.57
CA CYS A 6 29.96 6.08 -9.10
C CYS A 6 29.57 4.67 -8.64
N ARG A 7 30.48 3.72 -8.89
CA ARG A 7 30.28 2.28 -8.72
C ARG A 7 30.45 1.90 -7.24
N VAL A 8 29.44 2.25 -6.44
CA VAL A 8 29.22 1.70 -5.09
C VAL A 8 29.04 0.19 -5.24
N ILE A 9 29.93 -0.58 -4.63
CA ILE A 9 29.92 -2.05 -4.74
C ILE A 9 29.24 -2.62 -3.50
N TYR A 10 27.92 -2.81 -3.58
CA TYR A 10 27.20 -3.64 -2.62
C TYR A 10 27.74 -5.08 -2.66
N PRO A 11 28.29 -5.62 -1.57
CA PRO A 11 28.78 -6.99 -1.54
C PRO A 11 27.60 -7.97 -1.50
N LYS A 12 27.42 -8.78 -2.55
CA LYS A 12 26.41 -9.86 -2.58
C LYS A 12 26.69 -10.92 -1.51
N ARG A 13 26.12 -10.74 -0.32
CA ARG A 13 25.96 -11.83 0.66
C ARG A 13 24.69 -12.61 0.34
N ARG A 14 24.85 -13.83 -0.20
CA ARG A 14 23.85 -14.89 -0.03
C ARG A 14 24.00 -15.41 1.40
N HIS A 15 23.05 -15.10 2.29
CA HIS A 15 22.88 -15.86 3.52
C HIS A 15 21.40 -16.09 3.81
N THR A 16 21.08 -17.35 4.09
CA THR A 16 19.89 -17.74 4.86
C THR A 16 19.94 -17.08 6.23
N ILE A 17 18.78 -16.61 6.69
CA ILE A 17 18.58 -16.10 8.06
C ILE A 17 18.64 -17.30 9.03
N PRO A 18 19.40 -17.16 10.12
CA PRO A 18 18.77 -17.17 11.44
C PRO A 18 19.03 -15.85 12.19
N CYS A 19 18.14 -15.53 13.13
CA CYS A 19 18.21 -14.33 13.97
C CYS A 19 19.37 -14.39 14.98
N LEU A 20 19.88 -13.23 15.40
CA LEU A 20 20.07 -12.85 16.82
C LEU A 20 20.64 -11.41 16.96
N GLU A 21 20.00 -10.66 17.86
CA GLU A 21 20.52 -9.58 18.74
C GLU A 21 21.27 -8.34 18.23
N GLN A 22 21.07 -7.25 18.97
CA GLN A 22 21.82 -6.00 18.90
C GLN A 22 23.12 -6.11 19.70
N GLU A 23 24.22 -5.54 19.19
CA GLU A 23 25.18 -4.86 20.07
C GLU A 23 25.87 -3.71 19.32
N GLY A 24 26.13 -2.61 20.00
CA GLY A 24 26.57 -1.35 19.38
C GLY A 24 28.06 -1.34 19.02
N ALA A 25 28.38 -1.15 17.73
CA ALA A 25 29.74 -0.89 17.27
C ALA A 25 29.78 0.09 16.10
N SER A 26 30.17 1.34 16.36
CA SER A 26 30.47 2.34 15.32
C SER A 26 31.61 1.85 14.43
N ARG A 27 31.34 1.64 13.13
CA ARG A 27 32.34 1.16 12.15
C ARG A 27 32.34 2.01 10.88
N THR A 28 33.26 2.96 10.84
CA THR A 28 33.61 3.75 9.64
C THR A 28 33.94 2.83 8.47
N LEU A 29 33.26 3.00 7.33
CA LEU A 29 33.36 2.09 6.18
C LEU A 29 34.28 2.64 5.08
N ALA A 30 35.60 2.48 5.25
CA ALA A 30 36.58 2.95 4.26
C ALA A 30 36.41 2.25 2.88
N ILE A 31 36.10 3.03 1.84
CA ILE A 31 35.92 2.54 0.46
C ILE A 31 37.28 2.43 -0.25
N ARG A 32 37.95 1.29 -0.06
CA ARG A 32 39.31 1.04 -0.55
C ARG A 32 39.40 0.89 -2.08
N ARG A 33 40.24 1.67 -2.76
CA ARG A 33 40.64 1.45 -4.18
C ARG A 33 42.06 1.91 -4.50
N THR A 34 42.98 0.97 -4.42
CA THR A 34 44.35 1.10 -4.96
C THR A 34 44.35 1.29 -6.49
N TRP A 35 45.06 2.33 -6.96
CA TRP A 35 45.45 2.47 -8.37
C TRP A 35 46.86 1.92 -8.60
N THR A 36 47.09 1.26 -9.74
CA THR A 36 48.44 0.86 -10.18
C THR A 36 48.65 1.26 -11.64
N MET A 37 49.71 2.04 -11.90
CA MET A 37 50.10 2.49 -13.25
C MET A 37 51.18 1.57 -13.84
N GLY A 38 50.97 1.14 -15.10
CA GLY A 38 51.88 0.28 -15.87
C GLY A 38 51.12 -0.66 -16.81
N GLY A 39 51.69 -1.16 -17.90
CA GLY A 39 53.08 -0.97 -18.32
C GLY A 39 53.53 -1.84 -19.51
N ASP A 40 52.73 -1.90 -20.59
CA ASP A 40 53.11 -2.39 -21.93
C ASP A 40 53.36 -3.92 -22.15
N THR A 41 53.38 -4.32 -23.42
CA THR A 41 53.94 -5.55 -24.06
C THR A 41 53.22 -6.93 -24.02
N SER A 42 52.77 -7.32 -25.22
CA SER A 42 53.04 -8.59 -25.96
C SER A 42 52.52 -10.00 -25.56
N GLU A 43 51.81 -10.60 -26.54
CA GLU A 43 51.96 -11.97 -27.11
C GLU A 43 51.61 -13.29 -26.38
N SER A 44 50.96 -14.17 -27.18
CA SER A 44 51.03 -15.65 -27.17
C SER A 44 50.25 -16.44 -26.08
N SER A 45 49.93 -17.74 -26.23
CA SER A 45 49.55 -18.57 -27.41
C SER A 45 48.99 -19.96 -26.98
N GLN A 46 48.50 -20.77 -27.95
CA GLN A 46 48.07 -22.20 -27.84
C GLN A 46 46.72 -22.45 -27.11
N ARG A 47 45.72 -23.16 -27.67
CA ARG A 47 45.59 -24.59 -28.11
C ARG A 47 45.68 -25.56 -26.91
N VAL A 48 44.78 -26.53 -26.67
CA VAL A 48 44.39 -27.74 -27.45
C VAL A 48 43.11 -28.35 -26.77
N ALA A 49 42.21 -29.17 -27.36
CA ALA A 49 41.68 -29.33 -28.73
C ALA A 49 40.45 -30.30 -28.74
N GLN A 50 39.56 -30.14 -29.75
CA GLN A 50 38.78 -31.14 -30.52
C GLN A 50 38.45 -32.54 -29.90
N THR A 51 37.22 -33.06 -29.98
CA THR A 51 36.61 -33.82 -31.13
C THR A 51 35.25 -34.41 -30.68
N ARG A 52 34.28 -34.89 -31.48
CA ARG A 52 33.92 -34.86 -32.93
C ARG A 52 32.41 -35.18 -33.09
N SER A 53 31.81 -34.83 -34.24
CA SER A 53 30.43 -35.12 -34.70
C SER A 53 30.37 -36.46 -35.52
N PRO A 54 29.36 -36.84 -36.37
CA PRO A 54 28.08 -36.20 -36.78
C PRO A 54 26.84 -37.14 -37.10
N MET A 55 25.71 -36.53 -37.56
CA MET A 55 24.65 -37.07 -38.48
C MET A 55 23.75 -38.25 -38.01
N SER A 56 22.49 -38.44 -38.44
CA SER A 56 21.87 -38.19 -39.77
C SER A 56 20.32 -37.92 -39.76
N SER A 57 19.71 -37.73 -40.95
CA SER A 57 18.27 -37.53 -41.28
C SER A 57 17.96 -38.22 -42.64
N PRO A 58 16.79 -38.11 -43.36
CA PRO A 58 15.48 -37.47 -43.13
C PRO A 58 14.35 -38.54 -42.90
N SER A 59 13.17 -38.72 -43.55
CA SER A 59 12.36 -38.16 -44.67
C SER A 59 10.99 -38.92 -44.74
N SER A 60 9.85 -38.53 -45.37
CA SER A 60 9.28 -37.27 -45.92
C SER A 60 7.93 -37.58 -46.65
N MET A 61 7.11 -36.56 -47.03
CA MET A 61 5.92 -36.62 -47.95
C MET A 61 4.64 -37.31 -47.40
N GLU A 62 3.38 -37.07 -47.86
CA GLU A 62 2.77 -36.07 -48.79
C GLU A 62 1.22 -35.89 -48.56
N ARG A 63 0.65 -34.79 -49.10
CA ARG A 63 -0.72 -34.60 -49.68
C ARG A 63 -2.05 -35.02 -48.97
N SER A 64 -2.78 -33.98 -48.52
CA SER A 64 -4.04 -33.47 -49.15
C SER A 64 -5.47 -34.00 -48.83
N ARG A 65 -6.42 -33.02 -48.95
CA ARG A 65 -7.83 -33.08 -49.41
C ARG A 65 -9.00 -33.57 -48.51
N GLN A 66 -9.92 -32.61 -48.29
CA GLN A 66 -11.39 -32.66 -48.47
C GLN A 66 -12.24 -33.77 -47.80
N THR A 67 -13.15 -33.37 -46.91
CA THR A 67 -14.63 -33.48 -47.00
C THR A 67 -15.27 -32.99 -45.67
N GLY A 68 -16.52 -32.55 -45.58
CA GLY A 68 -17.54 -32.36 -46.61
C GLY A 68 -18.85 -33.10 -46.34
N LYS A 69 -19.75 -32.49 -45.53
CA LYS A 69 -21.20 -32.75 -45.31
C LYS A 69 -21.70 -31.58 -44.44
N GLU A 70 -22.71 -30.78 -44.76
CA GLU A 70 -24.09 -31.03 -45.23
C GLU A 70 -25.00 -31.67 -44.17
N CYS A 71 -25.92 -30.84 -43.63
CA CYS A 71 -27.28 -31.22 -43.26
C CYS A 71 -28.23 -30.01 -43.42
N ASP A 72 -29.33 -30.26 -44.12
CA ASP A 72 -30.54 -29.46 -44.32
C ASP A 72 -31.39 -29.31 -43.01
N LEU A 73 -32.47 -28.50 -42.86
CA LEU A 73 -33.06 -27.35 -43.59
C LEU A 73 -34.10 -26.65 -42.67
N LEU A 74 -34.33 -25.33 -42.89
CA LEU A 74 -35.56 -24.53 -42.69
C LEU A 74 -36.48 -24.70 -41.45
N GLY A 75 -36.76 -23.58 -40.75
CA GLY A 75 -37.86 -23.44 -39.77
C GLY A 75 -38.11 -22.00 -39.28
N GLU A 76 -38.98 -21.27 -39.99
CA GLU A 76 -39.51 -19.90 -39.78
C GLU A 76 -39.68 -19.34 -38.33
N ALA A 77 -39.67 -18.02 -38.04
CA ALA A 77 -39.44 -16.79 -38.85
C ALA A 77 -39.39 -15.48 -38.01
N LYS A 78 -38.94 -14.36 -38.65
CA LYS A 78 -39.22 -12.92 -38.33
C LYS A 78 -38.77 -12.42 -36.92
N ARG A 79 -37.89 -11.43 -36.74
CA ARG A 79 -37.36 -10.27 -37.52
C ARG A 79 -36.02 -9.83 -36.85
N ARG A 80 -35.29 -8.76 -37.21
CA ARG A 80 -35.53 -7.58 -38.09
C ARG A 80 -34.27 -7.26 -38.93
N CYS A 81 -34.09 -6.00 -39.34
CA CYS A 81 -33.03 -5.49 -40.20
C CYS A 81 -31.73 -5.15 -39.45
N SER A 82 -30.59 -5.57 -40.00
CA SER A 82 -29.34 -4.82 -39.94
C SER A 82 -28.64 -4.90 -41.31
N SER A 83 -27.92 -3.83 -41.69
CA SER A 83 -26.99 -3.72 -42.82
C SER A 83 -27.44 -4.07 -44.26
N GLN A 84 -27.11 -3.20 -45.22
CA GLN A 84 -26.17 -3.61 -46.27
C GLN A 84 -25.52 -2.39 -46.93
N MET A 85 -24.19 -2.43 -47.06
CA MET A 85 -23.42 -1.45 -47.84
C MET A 85 -23.51 -1.76 -49.34
N ARG A 86 -23.40 -0.74 -50.20
CA ARG A 86 -22.76 -0.90 -51.51
C ARG A 86 -21.92 0.32 -51.88
N ASN A 87 -20.75 0.02 -52.41
CA ASN A 87 -19.65 0.93 -52.71
C ASN A 87 -20.03 2.07 -53.67
N VAL A 88 -19.59 3.28 -53.35
CA VAL A 88 -18.96 4.19 -54.32
C VAL A 88 -17.70 4.74 -53.64
N GLY A 89 -16.56 4.71 -54.31
CA GLY A 89 -15.31 5.28 -53.78
C GLY A 89 -15.02 6.64 -54.38
N LEU A 90 -14.43 7.53 -53.58
CA LEU A 90 -13.74 8.72 -54.07
C LEU A 90 -12.52 8.99 -53.20
N ALA A 91 -11.37 9.24 -53.81
CA ALA A 91 -10.20 9.73 -53.08
C ALA A 91 -10.37 11.25 -52.85
N VAL A 92 -10.22 11.68 -51.60
CA VAL A 92 -10.05 13.08 -51.23
C VAL A 92 -8.70 13.18 -50.51
N ALA A 93 -7.89 14.17 -50.88
CA ALA A 93 -6.58 14.35 -50.27
C ALA A 93 -6.72 14.80 -48.82
N VAL A 94 -5.95 14.18 -47.92
CA VAL A 94 -5.71 14.74 -46.59
C VAL A 94 -4.73 15.90 -46.75
N THR A 95 -5.26 17.07 -47.10
CA THR A 95 -4.55 18.33 -46.86
C THR A 95 -4.55 18.57 -45.35
N LEU A 96 -3.40 18.29 -44.72
CA LEU A 96 -3.12 18.71 -43.35
C LEU A 96 -3.30 20.23 -43.27
N LEU A 97 -4.29 20.67 -42.50
CA LEU A 97 -4.40 22.03 -41.99
C LEU A 97 -3.94 21.98 -40.53
N PRO A 98 -2.83 22.63 -40.16
CA PRO A 98 -2.47 22.83 -38.76
C PRO A 98 -3.46 23.84 -38.13
N GLY A 99 -3.59 23.82 -36.80
CA GLY A 99 -4.36 24.83 -36.07
C GLY A 99 -5.87 24.56 -35.95
N VAL A 100 -6.26 23.35 -35.56
CA VAL A 100 -7.42 23.13 -34.68
C VAL A 100 -7.09 22.02 -33.68
N MET A 101 -6.30 22.33 -32.65
CA MET A 101 -6.35 21.55 -31.41
C MET A 101 -7.63 21.98 -30.67
N MET A 102 -8.75 21.42 -31.11
CA MET A 102 -10.01 21.51 -30.37
C MET A 102 -9.79 20.92 -28.98
N LEU A 103 -10.56 21.40 -27.99
CA LEU A 103 -10.57 20.83 -26.65
C LEU A 103 -10.67 19.31 -26.76
N LEU A 104 -9.59 18.61 -26.40
CA LEU A 104 -9.66 17.19 -26.15
C LEU A 104 -10.70 17.01 -25.05
N GLY A 105 -11.66 16.11 -25.26
CA GLY A 105 -12.65 15.81 -24.25
C GLY A 105 -11.93 15.22 -23.06
N LEU A 106 -11.80 15.99 -21.98
CA LEU A 106 -11.25 15.52 -20.71
C LEU A 106 -12.11 14.34 -20.27
N SER A 107 -11.52 13.17 -20.42
CA SER A 107 -12.14 11.87 -20.23
C SER A 107 -11.06 10.93 -19.75
N PHE A 108 -11.38 10.23 -18.67
CA PHE A 108 -10.55 9.14 -18.18
C PHE A 108 -10.47 8.02 -19.23
N PRO A 109 -9.56 7.04 -19.06
CA PRO A 109 -9.74 5.72 -19.65
C PRO A 109 -11.18 5.21 -19.45
N PRO A 110 -11.79 4.50 -20.41
CA PRO A 110 -13.14 3.97 -20.26
C PRO A 110 -13.32 3.16 -18.97
N GLU A 111 -14.54 3.19 -18.44
CA GLU A 111 -14.96 2.52 -17.18
C GLU A 111 -14.33 3.14 -15.89
N LEU A 112 -13.36 4.06 -15.99
CA LEU A 112 -12.71 4.64 -14.80
C LEU A 112 -13.53 5.72 -14.08
N ASP A 113 -14.38 6.49 -14.77
CA ASP A 113 -15.32 7.44 -14.12
C ASP A 113 -16.22 6.74 -13.08
N GLU A 114 -16.68 5.54 -13.40
CA GLU A 114 -17.51 4.68 -12.54
C GLU A 114 -16.69 4.17 -11.35
N LEU A 115 -15.50 3.63 -11.62
CA LEU A 115 -14.58 3.12 -10.59
C LEU A 115 -14.10 4.20 -9.60
N LEU A 116 -13.84 5.43 -10.05
CA LEU A 116 -13.41 6.53 -9.16
C LEU A 116 -14.53 7.02 -8.25
N ALA A 117 -15.80 6.81 -8.60
CA ALA A 117 -16.92 7.13 -7.71
C ALA A 117 -16.97 6.26 -6.44
N HIS A 118 -16.30 5.10 -6.46
CA HIS A 118 -16.16 4.17 -5.33
C HIS A 118 -14.73 4.17 -4.73
N ALA A 119 -13.88 5.17 -5.03
CA ALA A 119 -12.53 5.23 -4.50
C ALA A 119 -12.50 5.76 -3.05
N VAL A 120 -12.06 4.93 -2.11
CA VAL A 120 -11.96 5.24 -0.67
C VAL A 120 -10.57 5.76 -0.27
N VAL A 121 -10.49 6.51 0.84
CA VAL A 121 -9.25 7.16 1.30
C VAL A 121 -8.85 6.66 2.68
N LEU A 122 -8.02 5.62 2.72
CA LEU A 122 -7.56 4.99 3.95
C LEU A 122 -6.23 5.59 4.43
N ARG A 123 -6.26 6.34 5.54
CA ARG A 123 -5.11 7.08 6.11
C ARG A 123 -4.67 6.42 7.43
N GLU A 124 -3.42 5.95 7.54
CA GLU A 124 -2.88 5.43 8.82
C GLU A 124 -2.73 6.58 9.81
N VAL A 125 -3.51 6.56 10.90
CA VAL A 125 -3.49 7.61 11.93
C VAL A 125 -2.76 7.18 13.20
N ALA A 126 -2.77 5.88 13.53
CA ALA A 126 -2.16 5.37 14.74
C ALA A 126 -1.53 3.99 14.56
N VAL A 127 -0.41 3.79 15.25
CA VAL A 127 0.31 2.53 15.32
C VAL A 127 0.52 2.17 16.79
N ILE A 128 -0.31 1.28 17.31
CA ILE A 128 -0.34 0.88 18.72
C ILE A 128 0.69 -0.23 18.94
N GLU A 129 1.77 0.09 19.65
CA GLU A 129 2.69 -0.93 20.17
C GLU A 129 2.13 -1.56 21.46
N PRO A 130 1.78 -2.85 21.47
CA PRO A 130 1.52 -3.55 22.73
C PRO A 130 2.81 -3.66 23.54
N PRO A 131 2.80 -3.39 24.86
CA PRO A 131 4.01 -3.38 25.66
C PRO A 131 4.55 -4.80 25.90
N LEU A 132 5.64 -5.13 25.19
CA LEU A 132 6.46 -6.36 25.28
C LEU A 132 5.87 -7.61 24.58
N PRO A 133 6.71 -8.61 24.21
CA PRO A 133 6.61 -9.22 22.87
C PRO A 133 5.83 -10.55 22.78
N GLN A 134 5.03 -10.95 23.78
CA GLN A 134 4.30 -12.23 23.72
C GLN A 134 2.81 -12.04 23.43
N GLN A 135 2.41 -12.52 22.25
CA GLN A 135 1.03 -12.85 21.85
C GLN A 135 -0.05 -11.85 22.31
N SER A 136 0.09 -10.59 21.90
CA SER A 136 -1.06 -9.68 21.89
C SER A 136 -2.00 -10.01 20.73
N LEU A 137 -3.30 -10.08 21.00
CA LEU A 137 -4.35 -10.41 20.04
C LEU A 137 -5.55 -9.48 20.25
N LEU A 138 -6.06 -8.89 19.18
CA LEU A 138 -7.31 -8.13 19.18
C LEU A 138 -8.49 -9.13 19.23
N LEU A 139 -9.43 -8.92 20.14
CA LEU A 139 -10.60 -9.78 20.34
C LEU A 139 -11.87 -9.19 19.74
N GLY A 140 -11.93 -7.87 19.59
CA GLY A 140 -13.05 -7.15 18.97
C GLY A 140 -12.91 -5.64 19.10
N VAL A 141 -13.79 -4.92 18.40
CA VAL A 141 -13.88 -3.45 18.33
C VAL A 141 -15.34 -3.06 18.54
N HIS A 142 -15.66 -2.36 19.62
CA HIS A 142 -17.02 -1.96 20.02
C HIS A 142 -16.96 -0.83 21.04
N ASP A 143 -18.01 0.00 21.15
CA ASP A 143 -18.19 0.86 22.32
C ASP A 143 -18.43 -0.02 23.57
N LEU A 144 -17.48 0.00 24.51
CA LEU A 144 -17.51 -0.75 25.77
C LEU A 144 -17.51 0.19 26.98
N SER A 145 -17.07 1.43 26.77
CA SER A 145 -17.12 2.51 27.73
C SER A 145 -18.55 3.00 27.97
N GLY A 146 -19.39 3.00 26.93
CA GLY A 146 -20.72 3.58 26.87
C GLY A 146 -20.72 5.07 26.52
N ASP A 147 -19.67 5.59 25.86
CA ASP A 147 -19.53 7.00 25.47
C ASP A 147 -19.83 7.28 23.99
N GLY A 148 -20.08 6.24 23.19
CA GLY A 148 -20.38 6.32 21.76
C GLY A 148 -19.18 6.16 20.83
N LEU A 149 -17.97 5.93 21.35
CA LEU A 149 -16.75 5.72 20.58
C LEU A 149 -16.31 4.25 20.66
N PRO A 150 -15.89 3.58 19.58
CA PRO A 150 -15.41 2.21 19.68
C PRO A 150 -14.06 2.07 20.40
N ASP A 151 -14.02 1.13 21.34
CA ASP A 151 -12.85 0.68 22.08
C ASP A 151 -12.26 -0.61 21.47
N LEU A 152 -11.03 -0.95 21.84
CA LEU A 152 -10.37 -2.22 21.46
C LEU A 152 -10.25 -3.17 22.66
N VAL A 153 -10.74 -4.41 22.55
CA VAL A 153 -10.40 -5.46 23.54
C VAL A 153 -9.17 -6.22 23.08
N VAL A 154 -8.07 -6.11 23.82
CA VAL A 154 -6.84 -6.84 23.53
C VAL A 154 -6.50 -7.84 24.64
N ALA A 155 -6.25 -9.09 24.24
CA ALA A 155 -5.53 -10.03 25.09
C ALA A 155 -4.05 -9.64 25.14
N ARG A 156 -3.44 -9.63 26.33
CA ARG A 156 -2.05 -9.26 26.58
C ARG A 156 -1.44 -10.18 27.65
N ASP A 157 -0.46 -11.01 27.29
CA ASP A 157 0.14 -12.05 28.13
C ASP A 157 -0.90 -12.98 28.79
N ARG A 158 -1.45 -12.56 29.95
CA ARG A 158 -2.30 -13.33 30.88
C ARG A 158 -3.57 -12.57 31.30
N ARG A 159 -3.77 -11.37 30.74
CA ARG A 159 -4.90 -10.47 31.02
C ARG A 159 -5.66 -10.10 29.75
N ILE A 160 -6.92 -9.76 29.93
CA ILE A 160 -7.69 -8.96 28.97
C ILE A 160 -7.52 -7.50 29.35
N GLN A 161 -7.36 -6.61 28.37
CA GLN A 161 -7.34 -5.16 28.57
C GLN A 161 -8.18 -4.46 27.50
N THR A 162 -9.00 -3.51 27.93
CA THR A 162 -9.69 -2.56 27.05
C THR A 162 -8.76 -1.39 26.77
N LEU A 163 -8.70 -0.93 25.52
CA LEU A 163 -8.05 0.31 25.13
C LEU A 163 -9.15 1.29 24.70
N LEU A 164 -9.25 2.41 25.42
CA LEU A 164 -10.36 3.35 25.26
C LEU A 164 -10.10 4.25 24.06
N GLY A 165 -11.07 4.35 23.15
CA GLY A 165 -10.99 5.18 21.94
C GLY A 165 -10.98 6.68 22.26
N ASP A 166 -10.48 7.50 21.32
CA ASP A 166 -10.54 8.98 21.40
C ASP A 166 -11.35 9.63 20.26
N GLY A 167 -11.97 8.83 19.39
CA GLY A 167 -12.75 9.30 18.24
C GLY A 167 -11.89 9.85 17.09
N GLN A 168 -10.56 9.76 17.16
CA GLN A 168 -9.62 10.19 16.13
C GLN A 168 -8.65 9.05 15.77
N GLY A 169 -9.04 7.79 16.04
CA GLY A 169 -8.24 6.59 15.85
C GLY A 169 -7.07 6.41 16.83
N GLY A 170 -6.94 7.29 17.83
CA GLY A 170 -6.05 7.11 18.96
C GLY A 170 -6.71 6.27 20.07
N PHE A 171 -5.88 5.59 20.85
CA PHE A 171 -6.34 4.65 21.89
C PHE A 171 -5.51 4.77 23.17
N SER A 172 -6.19 4.90 24.30
CA SER A 172 -5.60 5.04 25.63
C SER A 172 -5.72 3.76 26.46
N ALA A 173 -4.91 3.61 27.51
CA ALA A 173 -4.91 2.38 28.32
C ALA A 173 -6.08 2.35 29.33
N GLY A 174 -7.12 1.58 29.01
CA GLY A 174 -8.30 1.38 29.85
C GLY A 174 -8.17 0.24 30.88
N PRO A 175 -9.31 -0.18 31.48
CA PRO A 175 -9.39 -1.26 32.46
C PRO A 175 -8.84 -2.60 31.95
N TRP A 176 -8.46 -3.48 32.87
CA TRP A 176 -7.93 -4.81 32.55
C TRP A 176 -8.17 -5.81 33.67
N VAL A 177 -8.17 -7.10 33.34
CA VAL A 177 -8.50 -8.20 34.26
C VAL A 177 -7.71 -9.47 33.92
N TYR A 178 -7.24 -10.21 34.94
CA TYR A 178 -6.60 -11.52 34.75
C TYR A 178 -7.63 -12.63 34.50
N LEU A 179 -7.33 -13.57 33.60
CA LEU A 179 -8.21 -14.71 33.32
C LEU A 179 -8.20 -15.79 34.42
N GLU A 180 -7.05 -15.98 35.08
CA GLU A 180 -6.90 -16.87 36.24
C GLU A 180 -5.85 -16.33 37.22
N VAL A 181 -6.16 -16.46 38.52
CA VAL A 181 -5.26 -16.14 39.64
C VAL A 181 -5.30 -17.27 40.68
N GLU A 182 -4.17 -17.60 41.30
CA GLU A 182 -4.08 -18.52 42.43
C GLU A 182 -3.96 -17.73 43.76
N GLU A 183 -4.71 -18.15 44.80
CA GLU A 183 -4.60 -17.58 46.15
C GLU A 183 -3.30 -18.03 46.83
N TYR A 184 -2.49 -17.07 47.26
CA TYR A 184 -1.25 -17.31 47.99
C TYR A 184 -1.36 -16.84 49.46
N ILE A 185 -1.05 -17.75 50.38
CA ILE A 185 -1.07 -17.52 51.83
C ILE A 185 0.38 -17.37 52.33
N GLU A 186 0.63 -16.44 53.26
CA GLU A 186 1.97 -16.19 53.80
C GLU A 186 2.60 -17.43 54.45
N GLY A 187 3.51 -18.08 53.73
CA GLY A 187 4.32 -19.20 54.24
C GLY A 187 5.30 -19.75 53.20
N GLU A 188 4.88 -19.93 51.95
CA GLU A 188 5.66 -20.64 50.92
C GLU A 188 6.56 -19.73 50.05
N ARG A 189 7.20 -18.75 50.69
CA ARG A 189 8.37 -17.97 50.25
C ARG A 189 8.56 -17.82 48.71
N LEU A 190 7.71 -17.01 48.07
CA LEU A 190 7.80 -16.62 46.64
C LEU A 190 9.23 -16.51 46.08
N PRO A 191 9.63 -17.39 45.15
CA PRO A 191 10.77 -17.21 44.28
C PRO A 191 10.27 -16.83 42.86
N GLY A 192 10.70 -15.67 42.34
CA GLY A 192 10.44 -15.32 40.93
C GLY A 192 10.96 -16.42 40.00
N ARG A 193 10.16 -16.85 39.04
CA ARG A 193 10.50 -18.00 38.19
C ARG A 193 11.73 -17.67 37.34
N THR A 194 12.77 -18.49 37.45
CA THR A 194 13.92 -18.38 36.54
C THR A 194 13.47 -18.81 35.14
N MET A 195 13.37 -17.86 34.21
CA MET A 195 13.30 -18.22 32.79
C MET A 195 14.71 -18.58 32.32
N ALA A 196 14.81 -19.75 31.68
CA ALA A 196 16.03 -20.27 31.10
C ALA A 196 15.83 -20.40 29.58
N GLU A 197 15.90 -19.26 28.90
CA GLU A 197 16.22 -19.26 27.47
C GLU A 197 17.74 -19.41 27.30
N ALA A 198 18.28 -19.29 26.09
CA ALA A 198 19.61 -19.82 25.78
C ALA A 198 20.74 -19.20 26.63
N SER A 199 21.27 -20.00 27.56
CA SER A 199 22.46 -19.76 28.40
C SER A 199 22.43 -18.65 29.47
N GLU A 200 21.49 -17.70 29.48
CA GLU A 200 21.34 -16.72 30.57
C GLU A 200 20.04 -16.90 31.37
N ALA A 201 20.11 -16.63 32.68
CA ALA A 201 19.08 -16.95 33.66
C ALA A 201 18.58 -15.69 34.36
N HIS A 202 17.52 -15.08 33.83
CA HIS A 202 16.96 -13.84 34.34
C HIS A 202 15.86 -14.07 35.39
N TRP A 203 15.74 -13.11 36.31
CA TRP A 203 14.70 -13.08 37.35
C TRP A 203 13.68 -11.98 37.01
N LYS A 204 12.42 -12.35 36.76
CA LYS A 204 11.30 -11.41 36.67
C LYS A 204 10.48 -11.49 37.96
N ALA A 205 10.06 -10.35 38.49
CA ALA A 205 9.11 -10.31 39.62
C ALA A 205 7.70 -10.65 39.12
N TYR A 206 6.90 -11.29 39.98
CA TYR A 206 5.47 -11.45 39.74
C TYR A 206 4.74 -10.15 40.06
N GLU A 207 3.77 -9.80 39.24
CA GLU A 207 2.66 -8.92 39.63
C GLU A 207 1.81 -9.65 40.67
N ILE A 208 1.37 -8.93 41.71
CA ILE A 208 0.59 -9.49 42.83
C ILE A 208 -0.54 -8.52 43.14
N GLU A 209 -1.78 -9.01 43.13
CA GLU A 209 -2.94 -8.26 43.61
C GLU A 209 -3.21 -8.57 45.09
N THR A 210 -3.70 -7.59 45.85
CA THR A 210 -4.09 -7.79 47.25
C THR A 210 -5.58 -7.54 47.43
N HIS A 211 -6.34 -8.61 47.67
CA HIS A 211 -7.77 -8.55 47.91
C HIS A 211 -8.09 -9.16 49.29
N GLU A 212 -8.87 -8.45 50.10
CA GLU A 212 -9.22 -8.81 51.50
C GLU A 212 -8.04 -9.25 52.40
N GLY A 213 -6.82 -8.77 52.12
CA GLY A 213 -5.60 -9.15 52.86
C GLY A 213 -4.96 -10.47 52.44
N ARG A 214 -5.42 -11.07 51.34
CA ARG A 214 -4.79 -12.20 50.65
C ARG A 214 -4.01 -11.70 49.43
N ALA A 215 -2.94 -12.41 49.07
CA ALA A 215 -2.17 -12.14 47.87
C ALA A 215 -2.62 -13.09 46.75
N TYR A 216 -2.77 -12.56 45.53
CA TYR A 216 -3.17 -13.33 44.36
C TYR A 216 -2.10 -13.23 43.28
N VAL A 217 -1.74 -14.38 42.70
CA VAL A 217 -0.70 -14.48 41.65
C VAL A 217 -1.34 -14.92 40.33
N PRO A 218 -1.21 -14.16 39.23
CA PRO A 218 -1.78 -14.51 37.94
C PRO A 218 -1.11 -15.73 37.30
N VAL A 219 -1.93 -16.61 36.74
CA VAL A 219 -1.53 -17.89 36.12
C VAL A 219 -1.21 -17.68 34.64
N ASP A 220 -0.28 -18.47 34.10
CA ASP A 220 0.05 -18.48 32.66
C ASP A 220 -1.11 -19.07 31.83
N VAL A 221 -2.06 -18.23 31.42
CA VAL A 221 -3.18 -18.54 30.50
C VAL A 221 -2.86 -17.99 29.11
N ALA A 222 -2.81 -18.86 28.09
CA ALA A 222 -2.69 -18.43 26.70
C ALA A 222 -4.07 -18.20 26.09
N VAL A 223 -4.28 -17.05 25.43
CA VAL A 223 -5.51 -16.70 24.69
C VAL A 223 -5.32 -16.97 23.19
N HIS A 224 -6.38 -17.38 22.50
CA HIS A 224 -6.32 -17.70 21.07
C HIS A 224 -7.40 -17.04 20.20
N THR A 225 -8.52 -16.61 20.79
CA THR A 225 -9.65 -15.95 20.12
C THR A 225 -10.67 -15.54 21.19
N GLY A 226 -11.53 -14.58 20.87
CA GLY A 226 -12.63 -14.13 21.72
C GLY A 226 -13.84 -13.72 20.88
N LEU A 227 -14.93 -13.45 21.58
CA LEU A 227 -16.23 -13.03 21.04
C LEU A 227 -16.87 -12.07 22.04
N LEU A 228 -17.32 -10.92 21.57
CA LEU A 228 -18.13 -9.96 22.33
C LEU A 228 -19.61 -10.15 21.98
N THR A 229 -20.48 -10.24 22.99
CA THR A 229 -21.95 -10.33 22.84
C THR A 229 -22.59 -10.14 24.21
N ASP A 230 -23.77 -9.52 24.28
CA ASP A 230 -24.60 -9.53 25.50
C ASP A 230 -25.10 -10.97 25.70
N LEU A 231 -24.80 -11.61 26.85
CA LEU A 231 -25.17 -13.00 27.13
C LEU A 231 -26.14 -13.16 28.30
N ASP A 232 -26.16 -12.25 29.29
CA ASP A 232 -27.19 -12.28 30.35
C ASP A 232 -28.35 -11.26 30.18
N GLY A 233 -28.34 -10.49 29.09
CA GLY A 233 -29.47 -9.70 28.58
C GLY A 233 -29.61 -8.34 29.25
N ASP A 234 -28.53 -7.78 29.79
CA ASP A 234 -28.53 -6.51 30.51
C ASP A 234 -28.24 -5.28 29.63
N GLY A 235 -27.83 -5.50 28.37
CA GLY A 235 -27.48 -4.47 27.39
C GLY A 235 -26.01 -4.10 27.33
N ILE A 236 -25.14 -4.76 28.11
CA ILE A 236 -23.68 -4.59 28.10
C ILE A 236 -23.05 -5.81 27.39
N LEU A 237 -21.99 -5.60 26.62
CA LEU A 237 -21.31 -6.71 25.93
C LEU A 237 -20.45 -7.52 26.92
N ASP A 238 -20.78 -8.79 27.09
CA ASP A 238 -19.92 -9.78 27.73
C ASP A 238 -18.82 -10.26 26.78
N LEU A 239 -17.73 -10.79 27.35
CA LEU A 239 -16.61 -11.33 26.58
C LEU A 239 -16.43 -12.83 26.85
N VAL A 240 -16.55 -13.64 25.80
CA VAL A 240 -16.18 -15.06 25.82
C VAL A 240 -14.80 -15.23 25.21
N VAL A 241 -13.86 -15.80 25.97
CA VAL A 241 -12.45 -15.96 25.55
C VAL A 241 -12.06 -17.43 25.53
N ARG A 242 -11.52 -17.91 24.40
CA ARG A 242 -10.87 -19.22 24.36
C ARG A 242 -9.45 -19.11 24.93
N GLY A 243 -9.16 -19.93 25.94
CA GLY A 243 -7.79 -20.05 26.46
C GLY A 243 -7.44 -21.43 27.03
N TYR A 244 -6.17 -21.58 27.39
CA TYR A 244 -5.63 -22.80 28.02
C TYR A 244 -5.31 -22.54 29.50
N GLY A 245 -5.97 -23.27 30.41
CA GLY A 245 -5.80 -23.05 31.85
C GLY A 245 -6.61 -23.99 32.74
N GLY A 246 -6.76 -23.60 34.00
CA GLY A 246 -7.21 -24.42 35.12
C GLY A 246 -6.08 -24.75 36.10
N PRO A 247 -6.40 -25.48 37.20
CA PRO A 247 -5.43 -25.89 38.20
C PRO A 247 -4.20 -26.55 37.57
N SER A 248 -3.02 -26.33 38.15
CA SER A 248 -1.72 -26.76 37.60
C SER A 248 -1.58 -28.26 37.25
N VAL A 249 -2.47 -29.12 37.74
CA VAL A 249 -2.56 -30.56 37.41
C VAL A 249 -3.52 -30.91 36.26
N ASP A 250 -4.50 -30.06 35.97
CA ASP A 250 -5.60 -30.28 35.00
C ASP A 250 -5.73 -29.07 34.05
N ARG A 251 -4.61 -28.66 33.44
CA ARG A 251 -4.61 -27.61 32.40
C ARG A 251 -5.28 -28.13 31.12
N VAL A 252 -6.44 -27.58 30.80
CA VAL A 252 -7.30 -27.97 29.67
C VAL A 252 -7.72 -26.74 28.85
N LEU A 253 -8.27 -26.96 27.66
CA LEU A 253 -8.91 -25.90 26.90
C LEU A 253 -10.23 -25.51 27.56
N ARG A 254 -10.45 -24.19 27.67
CA ARG A 254 -11.63 -23.59 28.31
C ARG A 254 -12.17 -22.45 27.46
N LEU A 255 -13.47 -22.24 27.55
CA LEU A 255 -14.05 -20.91 27.34
C LEU A 255 -14.15 -20.24 28.71
N TYR A 256 -13.63 -19.02 28.82
CA TYR A 256 -13.82 -18.13 29.96
C TYR A 256 -14.93 -17.15 29.61
N LEU A 257 -15.82 -16.88 30.56
CA LEU A 257 -16.88 -15.89 30.43
C LEU A 257 -16.57 -14.74 31.37
N LEU A 258 -16.49 -13.53 30.83
CA LEU A 258 -16.28 -12.31 31.59
C LEU A 258 -17.51 -11.43 31.43
N ARG A 259 -18.16 -11.10 32.54
CA ARG A 259 -19.29 -10.18 32.56
C ARG A 259 -18.80 -8.76 32.26
N GLY A 260 -19.46 -8.05 31.35
CA GLY A 260 -19.26 -6.62 31.15
C GLY A 260 -19.83 -5.80 32.31
N LEU A 261 -19.12 -4.76 32.76
CA LEU A 261 -19.59 -3.86 33.83
C LEU A 261 -19.85 -2.42 33.34
N GLY A 262 -19.70 -2.18 32.04
CA GLY A 262 -19.62 -0.84 31.44
C GLY A 262 -18.28 -0.16 31.70
N GLY A 263 -18.04 1.01 31.11
CA GLY A 263 -16.78 1.75 31.29
C GLY A 263 -15.53 1.00 30.79
N GLY A 264 -15.71 -0.01 29.93
CA GLY A 264 -14.66 -0.92 29.47
C GLY A 264 -14.17 -1.91 30.52
N GLU A 265 -14.83 -2.06 31.68
CA GLU A 265 -14.45 -3.00 32.74
C GLU A 265 -15.12 -4.38 32.56
N PHE A 266 -14.33 -5.44 32.79
CA PHE A 266 -14.76 -6.84 32.69
C PHE A 266 -14.43 -7.58 33.98
N VAL A 267 -15.34 -8.43 34.46
CA VAL A 267 -15.09 -9.33 35.61
C VAL A 267 -15.31 -10.79 35.22
N ARG A 268 -14.38 -11.68 35.58
CA ARG A 268 -14.45 -13.12 35.29
C ARG A 268 -15.64 -13.77 36.01
N ALA A 269 -16.74 -14.03 35.29
CA ALA A 269 -17.94 -14.65 35.83
C ALA A 269 -17.83 -16.19 35.87
N GLY A 270 -17.42 -16.82 34.77
CA GLY A 270 -17.47 -18.27 34.62
C GLY A 270 -16.37 -18.87 33.74
N SER A 271 -16.36 -20.20 33.65
CA SER A 271 -15.56 -20.91 32.65
C SER A 271 -16.04 -22.35 32.46
N VAL A 272 -16.19 -22.79 31.20
CA VAL A 272 -16.49 -24.19 30.87
C VAL A 272 -15.28 -24.85 30.18
N ALA A 273 -14.95 -26.07 30.60
CA ALA A 273 -13.97 -26.91 29.92
C ALA A 273 -14.66 -27.75 28.84
N TYR A 274 -14.06 -27.85 27.66
CA TYR A 274 -14.58 -28.62 26.54
C TYR A 274 -13.61 -29.74 26.12
N PRO A 275 -14.05 -30.77 25.37
CA PRO A 275 -13.19 -31.90 25.01
C PRO A 275 -11.92 -31.48 24.26
N ALA A 276 -10.82 -32.20 24.53
CA ALA A 276 -9.48 -31.87 24.02
C ALA A 276 -9.31 -32.24 22.52
N GLY A 277 -9.91 -31.44 21.64
CA GLY A 277 -9.60 -31.44 20.21
C GLY A 277 -8.35 -30.64 19.88
N SER A 278 -7.75 -30.96 18.73
CA SER A 278 -6.52 -30.34 18.23
C SER A 278 -6.66 -28.83 18.02
N PHE A 279 -7.82 -28.39 17.52
CA PHE A 279 -8.13 -26.98 17.25
C PHE A 279 -9.63 -26.70 17.46
N LEU A 280 -9.93 -25.47 17.92
CA LEU A 280 -11.22 -24.80 17.77
C LEU A 280 -11.05 -23.79 16.63
N SER A 281 -11.95 -23.77 15.64
CA SER A 281 -11.84 -22.88 14.47
C SER A 281 -12.65 -21.60 14.60
N GLU A 282 -13.87 -21.67 15.14
CA GLU A 282 -14.85 -20.58 15.13
C GLU A 282 -15.58 -20.48 16.48
N LEU A 283 -15.92 -19.25 16.88
CA LEU A 283 -16.98 -18.92 17.83
C LEU A 283 -17.98 -17.99 17.13
N ARG A 284 -19.27 -18.15 17.42
CA ARG A 284 -20.39 -17.30 16.97
C ARG A 284 -21.43 -17.17 18.08
N ALA A 285 -21.96 -15.97 18.29
CA ALA A 285 -23.14 -15.74 19.12
C ALA A 285 -24.41 -16.12 18.34
N VAL A 286 -25.41 -16.65 19.03
CA VAL A 286 -26.76 -16.95 18.54
C VAL A 286 -27.71 -16.73 19.72
N GLU A 287 -28.43 -15.61 19.75
CA GLU A 287 -29.26 -15.21 20.90
C GLU A 287 -28.45 -15.25 22.22
N ASP A 288 -28.92 -15.93 23.29
CA ASP A 288 -28.20 -16.11 24.56
C ASP A 288 -27.20 -17.31 24.56
N GLU A 289 -26.89 -17.83 23.37
CA GLU A 289 -26.07 -19.03 23.18
C GLU A 289 -24.81 -18.72 22.32
N VAL A 290 -23.74 -19.49 22.54
CA VAL A 290 -22.51 -19.43 21.74
C VAL A 290 -22.27 -20.77 21.07
N LEU A 291 -22.28 -20.79 19.74
CA LEU A 291 -21.91 -21.97 18.96
C LEU A 291 -20.41 -21.92 18.62
N PHE A 292 -19.74 -23.08 18.75
CA PHE A 292 -18.31 -23.20 18.44
C PHE A 292 -17.93 -24.61 17.98
N THR A 293 -16.77 -24.72 17.32
CA THR A 293 -16.26 -25.99 16.78
C THR A 293 -15.19 -26.63 17.67
N VAL A 294 -15.13 -27.96 17.66
CA VAL A 294 -13.96 -28.70 18.13
C VAL A 294 -13.59 -29.74 17.06
N ALA A 295 -12.40 -29.59 16.49
CA ALA A 295 -11.81 -30.59 15.58
C ALA A 295 -10.96 -31.56 16.40
N GLU A 296 -11.39 -32.81 16.51
CA GLU A 296 -10.73 -33.84 17.31
C GLU A 296 -9.70 -34.67 16.51
N THR A 297 -8.94 -35.51 17.22
CA THR A 297 -7.91 -36.38 16.63
C THR A 297 -8.47 -37.54 15.79
N ASP A 298 -9.79 -37.63 15.63
CA ASP A 298 -10.50 -38.61 14.79
C ASP A 298 -10.92 -38.04 13.42
N GLU A 299 -10.35 -36.88 13.03
CA GLU A 299 -10.63 -36.17 11.77
C GLU A 299 -12.10 -35.72 11.62
N ARG A 300 -12.82 -35.60 12.74
CA ARG A 300 -14.19 -35.06 12.80
C ARG A 300 -14.22 -33.68 13.45
N THR A 301 -15.07 -32.81 12.92
CA THR A 301 -15.51 -31.61 13.63
C THR A 301 -16.78 -31.92 14.38
N ARG A 302 -16.88 -31.40 15.60
CA ARG A 302 -18.07 -31.42 16.45
C ARG A 302 -18.50 -29.99 16.70
N VAL A 303 -19.78 -29.69 16.48
CA VAL A 303 -20.36 -28.38 16.79
C VAL A 303 -20.95 -28.46 18.19
N TYR A 304 -20.51 -27.56 19.05
CA TYR A 304 -20.96 -27.41 20.42
C TYR A 304 -21.76 -26.13 20.58
N ARG A 305 -22.70 -26.20 21.52
CA ARG A 305 -23.46 -25.09 22.05
C ARG A 305 -23.05 -24.85 23.49
N MET A 306 -22.66 -23.62 23.82
CA MET A 306 -22.64 -23.10 25.18
C MET A 306 -23.87 -22.23 25.40
N SER A 307 -24.62 -22.41 26.49
CA SER A 307 -25.69 -21.47 26.88
C SER A 307 -25.63 -21.13 28.36
N VAL A 308 -26.12 -19.94 28.69
CA VAL A 308 -25.94 -19.30 30.01
C VAL A 308 -27.26 -19.10 30.76
N SER A 309 -28.29 -19.87 30.45
CA SER A 309 -29.63 -19.80 31.05
C SER A 309 -29.72 -20.05 32.58
N ASP A 310 -28.63 -20.50 33.23
CA ASP A 310 -28.48 -20.55 34.70
C ASP A 310 -27.69 -19.34 35.28
N GLY A 311 -27.24 -18.40 34.44
CA GLY A 311 -26.29 -17.32 34.73
C GLY A 311 -24.88 -17.59 34.17
N LEU A 312 -24.13 -16.51 33.87
CA LEU A 312 -22.74 -16.56 33.34
C LEU A 312 -21.76 -17.34 34.21
N GLU A 313 -22.06 -17.52 35.51
CA GLU A 313 -21.23 -18.29 36.44
C GLU A 313 -21.37 -19.81 36.24
N SER A 314 -22.45 -20.28 35.58
CA SER A 314 -22.79 -21.70 35.38
C SER A 314 -23.09 -22.09 33.92
N PRO A 315 -22.20 -21.78 32.95
CA PRO A 315 -22.39 -22.10 31.54
C PRO A 315 -22.56 -23.61 31.30
N ARG A 316 -23.59 -23.98 30.53
CA ARG A 316 -23.86 -25.36 30.11
C ARG A 316 -23.30 -25.63 28.73
N LEU A 317 -22.84 -26.85 28.49
CA LEU A 317 -22.25 -27.28 27.22
C LEU A 317 -22.97 -28.51 26.65
N GLU A 318 -23.42 -28.41 25.40
CA GLU A 318 -24.09 -29.48 24.66
C GLU A 318 -23.43 -29.68 23.29
N LYS A 319 -23.44 -30.91 22.75
CA LYS A 319 -22.97 -31.20 21.38
C LYS A 319 -24.18 -31.32 20.46
N LEU A 320 -24.27 -30.44 19.46
CA LEU A 320 -25.37 -30.43 18.50
C LEU A 320 -25.20 -31.49 17.41
N VAL A 321 -24.03 -31.52 16.74
CA VAL A 321 -23.79 -32.37 15.57
C VAL A 321 -22.30 -32.73 15.44
N GLU A 322 -21.97 -33.81 14.72
CA GLU A 322 -20.60 -34.15 14.34
C GLU A 322 -20.50 -34.69 12.91
N GLY A 323 -19.37 -34.43 12.23
CA GLY A 323 -19.13 -34.97 10.88
C GLY A 323 -17.73 -34.74 10.31
N PRO A 324 -17.44 -35.35 9.15
CA PRO A 324 -16.15 -35.26 8.44
C PRO A 324 -16.12 -34.00 7.55
N TRP A 325 -16.31 -32.84 8.16
CA TRP A 325 -16.39 -31.53 7.51
C TRP A 325 -15.87 -30.44 8.45
N THR A 326 -15.68 -29.22 7.95
CA THR A 326 -15.42 -28.04 8.80
C THR A 326 -16.62 -27.10 8.74
N LEU A 327 -16.98 -26.49 9.85
CA LEU A 327 -17.87 -25.33 9.86
C LEU A 327 -17.21 -24.17 9.10
N ARG A 328 -18.02 -23.23 8.65
CA ARG A 328 -17.64 -21.96 8.02
C ARG A 328 -18.48 -20.79 8.53
N TRP A 329 -19.75 -21.03 8.85
CA TRP A 329 -20.65 -20.01 9.38
C TRP A 329 -21.81 -20.61 10.18
N VAL A 330 -22.46 -19.75 10.98
CA VAL A 330 -23.68 -20.00 11.75
C VAL A 330 -24.58 -18.78 11.57
N GLY A 331 -25.87 -18.98 11.30
CA GLY A 331 -26.86 -17.91 11.16
C GLY A 331 -28.11 -18.42 10.47
N ASP A 332 -29.13 -17.58 10.32
CA ASP A 332 -30.27 -17.91 9.45
C ASP A 332 -29.82 -17.83 7.98
N LEU A 333 -29.54 -18.99 7.38
CA LEU A 333 -29.03 -19.12 6.01
C LEU A 333 -30.13 -19.42 4.99
N THR A 334 -31.38 -19.53 5.43
CA THR A 334 -32.54 -19.84 4.59
C THR A 334 -33.66 -18.80 4.69
N GLY A 335 -33.60 -17.88 5.66
CA GLY A 335 -34.59 -16.86 5.97
C GLY A 335 -35.82 -17.41 6.69
N ASP A 336 -35.66 -18.49 7.47
CA ASP A 336 -36.78 -19.17 8.17
C ASP A 336 -36.91 -18.77 9.66
N GLY A 337 -35.99 -17.97 10.16
CA GLY A 337 -35.91 -17.52 11.55
C GLY A 337 -35.11 -18.43 12.47
N THR A 338 -34.47 -19.49 11.97
CA THR A 338 -33.67 -20.42 12.77
C THR A 338 -32.21 -20.50 12.29
N CYS A 339 -31.27 -20.71 13.23
CA CYS A 339 -29.85 -20.72 12.88
C CYS A 339 -29.38 -22.06 12.29
N ASP A 340 -29.09 -22.01 11.00
CA ASP A 340 -28.46 -23.04 10.17
C ASP A 340 -26.92 -23.04 10.32
N LEU A 341 -26.28 -24.06 9.74
CA LEU A 341 -24.82 -24.21 9.71
C LEU A 341 -24.32 -24.26 8.26
N LEU A 342 -23.37 -23.39 7.89
CA LEU A 342 -22.62 -23.54 6.64
C LEU A 342 -21.38 -24.40 6.90
N ILE A 343 -21.25 -25.52 6.19
CA ILE A 343 -20.11 -26.44 6.29
C ILE A 343 -19.39 -26.60 4.95
N SER A 344 -18.13 -27.02 4.97
CA SER A 344 -17.40 -27.45 3.77
C SER A 344 -16.93 -28.91 3.85
N ILE A 345 -17.23 -29.69 2.81
CA ILE A 345 -16.84 -31.09 2.58
C ILE A 345 -15.91 -31.11 1.35
N ASN A 346 -14.60 -31.03 1.58
CA ASN A 346 -13.64 -30.65 0.54
C ASN A 346 -14.06 -29.29 -0.08
N ASP A 347 -14.04 -29.15 -1.40
CA ASP A 347 -14.39 -27.93 -2.15
C ASP A 347 -15.91 -27.73 -2.37
N ILE A 348 -16.75 -28.52 -1.68
CA ILE A 348 -18.22 -28.39 -1.69
C ILE A 348 -18.66 -27.70 -0.40
N LEU A 349 -19.42 -26.62 -0.54
CA LEU A 349 -20.16 -25.99 0.56
C LEU A 349 -21.55 -26.62 0.69
N GLN A 350 -22.05 -26.78 1.91
CA GLN A 350 -23.37 -27.30 2.18
C GLN A 350 -24.00 -26.57 3.38
N ILE A 351 -25.28 -26.22 3.27
CA ILE A 351 -26.09 -25.85 4.44
C ILE A 351 -26.52 -27.14 5.15
N LEU A 352 -26.35 -27.22 6.47
CA LEU A 352 -27.16 -28.09 7.31
C LEU A 352 -28.28 -27.24 7.92
N ILE A 353 -29.51 -27.50 7.50
CA ILE A 353 -30.68 -26.72 7.93
C ILE A 353 -31.13 -27.24 9.29
N ARG A 354 -31.46 -26.34 10.22
CA ARG A 354 -31.95 -26.69 11.54
C ARG A 354 -33.37 -27.28 11.47
N ASP A 355 -33.67 -28.20 12.37
CA ASP A 355 -34.98 -28.85 12.46
C ASP A 355 -35.34 -29.03 13.94
N GLU A 356 -36.51 -28.56 14.36
CA GLU A 356 -36.90 -28.61 15.79
C GLU A 356 -37.12 -30.04 16.33
N GLU A 357 -37.42 -31.02 15.45
CA GLU A 357 -37.63 -32.41 15.86
C GLU A 357 -36.44 -33.32 15.47
N GLU A 358 -35.78 -33.10 14.33
CA GLU A 358 -34.65 -33.94 13.85
C GLU A 358 -33.26 -33.31 14.04
N GLY A 359 -33.16 -32.06 14.53
CA GLY A 359 -31.91 -31.39 14.90
C GLY A 359 -31.25 -30.64 13.75
N PHE A 360 -30.57 -31.37 12.85
CA PHE A 360 -29.95 -30.81 11.65
C PHE A 360 -30.07 -31.78 10.47
N ARG A 361 -30.66 -31.30 9.37
CA ARG A 361 -30.88 -32.04 8.12
C ARG A 361 -30.03 -31.48 6.99
N GLU A 362 -29.69 -32.31 6.01
CA GLU A 362 -28.97 -31.84 4.82
C GLU A 362 -29.81 -30.86 4.00
N GLY A 363 -29.28 -29.65 3.78
CA GLY A 363 -29.83 -28.62 2.92
C GLY A 363 -29.06 -28.48 1.59
N PRO A 364 -29.26 -27.35 0.88
CA PRO A 364 -28.63 -27.05 -0.40
C PRO A 364 -27.10 -27.12 -0.37
N ARG A 365 -26.52 -27.35 -1.55
CA ARG A 365 -25.06 -27.48 -1.74
C ARG A 365 -24.58 -26.56 -2.85
N PHE A 366 -23.46 -25.90 -2.62
CA PHE A 366 -22.75 -25.12 -3.64
C PHE A 366 -21.39 -25.76 -3.94
N SER A 367 -21.08 -25.95 -5.23
CA SER A 367 -19.80 -26.46 -5.69
C SER A 367 -19.20 -25.44 -6.64
N SER A 368 -18.12 -24.77 -6.23
CA SER A 368 -17.48 -23.74 -7.06
C SER A 368 -16.84 -24.34 -8.31
N VAL A 369 -16.93 -23.63 -9.45
CA VAL A 369 -16.34 -24.08 -10.72
C VAL A 369 -14.79 -24.13 -10.69
N ALA A 370 -14.16 -23.56 -9.65
CA ALA A 370 -12.71 -23.48 -9.51
C ALA A 370 -12.05 -24.64 -8.72
N GLU A 371 -12.82 -25.48 -8.02
CA GLU A 371 -12.33 -26.63 -7.23
C GLU A 371 -11.12 -26.30 -6.29
N ASP A 372 -11.14 -25.13 -5.63
CA ASP A 372 -10.08 -24.71 -4.68
C ASP A 372 -10.61 -23.72 -3.62
N VAL A 373 -11.54 -24.16 -2.76
CA VAL A 373 -12.26 -23.31 -1.78
C VAL A 373 -11.41 -23.04 -0.53
N ARG A 374 -11.07 -21.78 -0.26
CA ARG A 374 -10.17 -21.39 0.84
C ARG A 374 -10.89 -20.82 2.07
N ALA A 375 -11.81 -19.90 1.83
CA ALA A 375 -12.63 -19.27 2.84
C ALA A 375 -13.97 -18.87 2.23
N VAL A 376 -14.93 -18.59 3.10
CA VAL A 376 -16.28 -18.14 2.73
C VAL A 376 -16.70 -17.09 3.73
N GLU A 377 -17.32 -16.02 3.23
CA GLU A 377 -18.08 -15.04 4.01
C GLU A 377 -19.48 -14.88 3.41
N LEU A 378 -20.37 -14.23 4.15
CA LEU A 378 -21.79 -14.11 3.83
C LEU A 378 -22.24 -12.65 3.98
N ALA A 379 -22.96 -12.15 2.97
CA ALA A 379 -23.58 -10.82 2.95
C ALA A 379 -24.73 -10.81 1.93
N ASP A 380 -25.65 -9.84 2.02
CA ASP A 380 -26.68 -9.60 0.99
C ASP A 380 -26.06 -8.80 -0.16
N LEU A 381 -25.75 -9.44 -1.30
CA LEU A 381 -24.96 -8.84 -2.38
C LEU A 381 -25.81 -8.24 -3.52
N ASP A 382 -27.14 -8.44 -3.50
CA ASP A 382 -28.06 -7.86 -4.48
C ASP A 382 -29.29 -7.13 -3.90
N GLY A 383 -29.37 -7.05 -2.57
CA GLY A 383 -30.38 -6.29 -1.83
C GLY A 383 -31.73 -6.99 -1.69
N ASP A 384 -31.78 -8.33 -1.82
CA ASP A 384 -33.02 -9.11 -1.68
C ASP A 384 -33.37 -9.51 -0.23
N GLY A 385 -32.45 -9.29 0.71
CA GLY A 385 -32.62 -9.53 2.14
C GLY A 385 -32.14 -10.90 2.62
N TYR A 386 -31.55 -11.72 1.75
CA TYR A 386 -30.96 -13.02 2.11
C TYR A 386 -29.43 -12.97 2.10
N LEU A 387 -28.77 -13.98 2.68
CA LEU A 387 -27.30 -14.03 2.72
C LEU A 387 -26.73 -14.84 1.56
N ASP A 388 -25.91 -14.19 0.73
CA ASP A 388 -25.18 -14.78 -0.40
C ASP A 388 -23.76 -15.21 -0.01
N LEU A 389 -23.22 -16.19 -0.74
CA LEU A 389 -21.86 -16.69 -0.52
C LEU A 389 -20.82 -15.85 -1.26
N VAL A 390 -19.85 -15.27 -0.54
CA VAL A 390 -18.57 -14.79 -1.10
C VAL A 390 -17.48 -15.83 -0.84
N VAL A 391 -16.92 -16.42 -1.89
CA VAL A 391 -16.01 -17.57 -1.81
C VAL A 391 -14.61 -17.21 -2.29
N ARG A 392 -13.64 -17.17 -1.37
CA ARG A 392 -12.22 -17.00 -1.73
C ARG A 392 -11.66 -18.27 -2.32
N THR A 393 -11.15 -18.18 -3.54
CA THR A 393 -10.30 -19.20 -4.16
C THR A 393 -8.82 -18.91 -3.88
N ARG A 394 -7.90 -19.70 -4.45
CA ARG A 394 -6.46 -19.43 -4.34
C ARG A 394 -6.01 -18.10 -4.97
N THR A 395 -6.62 -17.64 -6.06
CA THR A 395 -6.15 -16.43 -6.80
C THR A 395 -7.23 -15.39 -7.08
N GLY A 396 -8.49 -15.68 -6.78
CA GLY A 396 -9.63 -14.81 -7.06
C GLY A 396 -10.84 -15.10 -6.17
N VAL A 397 -11.98 -14.50 -6.51
CA VAL A 397 -13.24 -14.65 -5.78
C VAL A 397 -14.34 -15.18 -6.70
N ILE A 398 -15.29 -15.92 -6.12
CA ILE A 398 -16.54 -16.38 -6.74
C ILE A 398 -17.68 -15.96 -5.82
N THR A 399 -18.81 -15.52 -6.36
CA THR A 399 -20.06 -15.37 -5.57
C THR A 399 -21.08 -16.42 -5.96
N ALA A 400 -21.97 -16.76 -5.03
CA ALA A 400 -23.17 -17.54 -5.34
C ALA A 400 -24.35 -17.03 -4.53
N LEU A 401 -25.41 -16.63 -5.24
CA LEU A 401 -26.53 -15.90 -4.66
C LEU A 401 -27.65 -16.85 -4.25
N TRP A 402 -28.31 -16.58 -3.14
CA TRP A 402 -29.43 -17.37 -2.66
C TRP A 402 -30.65 -17.16 -3.55
N ARG A 403 -31.32 -18.25 -3.93
CA ARG A 403 -32.52 -18.20 -4.79
C ARG A 403 -33.71 -19.00 -4.24
N GLY A 404 -33.76 -19.15 -2.91
CA GLY A 404 -34.87 -19.74 -2.17
C GLY A 404 -34.80 -21.26 -1.99
N ASP A 405 -34.18 -22.00 -2.91
CA ASP A 405 -33.89 -23.43 -2.76
C ASP A 405 -32.47 -23.87 -3.19
N GLU A 406 -31.71 -23.03 -3.89
CA GLU A 406 -30.30 -23.25 -4.20
C GLU A 406 -29.45 -21.96 -4.20
N TYR A 407 -28.13 -22.13 -4.10
CA TYR A 407 -27.15 -21.06 -4.35
C TYR A 407 -26.69 -21.11 -5.81
N VAL A 408 -26.91 -20.04 -6.56
CA VAL A 408 -26.57 -19.94 -7.99
C VAL A 408 -25.32 -19.08 -8.17
N GLN A 409 -24.26 -19.63 -8.80
CA GLN A 409 -23.05 -18.85 -9.07
C GLN A 409 -23.37 -17.66 -9.99
N ALA A 410 -23.14 -16.43 -9.51
CA ALA A 410 -23.40 -15.21 -10.28
C ALA A 410 -22.11 -14.61 -10.83
N PHE A 411 -21.11 -14.40 -9.98
CA PHE A 411 -19.88 -13.70 -10.33
C PHE A 411 -18.61 -14.55 -10.11
N SER A 412 -17.55 -14.23 -10.84
CA SER A 412 -16.21 -14.83 -10.67
C SER A 412 -15.12 -13.94 -11.29
N ARG A 413 -14.11 -13.54 -10.52
CA ARG A 413 -12.92 -12.80 -11.01
C ARG A 413 -11.62 -13.40 -10.45
N ASP A 414 -10.65 -13.64 -11.34
CA ASP A 414 -9.27 -13.96 -10.98
C ASP A 414 -8.48 -12.67 -10.75
N LEU A 415 -7.81 -12.55 -9.60
CA LEU A 415 -7.02 -11.37 -9.20
C LEU A 415 -5.51 -11.57 -9.43
N GLY A 416 -5.13 -12.65 -10.13
CA GLY A 416 -3.81 -12.85 -10.74
C GLY A 416 -2.66 -13.15 -9.78
N GLY A 417 -2.95 -13.32 -8.48
CA GLY A 417 -1.94 -13.58 -7.44
C GLY A 417 -2.55 -14.30 -6.24
N PRO A 418 -1.73 -14.96 -5.40
CA PRO A 418 -2.23 -15.74 -4.27
C PRO A 418 -2.94 -14.85 -3.24
N LEU A 419 -4.14 -15.22 -2.81
CA LEU A 419 -4.92 -14.50 -1.80
C LEU A 419 -4.78 -15.15 -0.42
N SER A 420 -4.49 -14.35 0.61
CA SER A 420 -4.37 -14.80 2.00
C SER A 420 -5.63 -14.56 2.82
N ARG A 421 -6.29 -13.41 2.64
CA ARG A 421 -7.54 -13.02 3.35
C ARG A 421 -8.53 -12.33 2.42
N HIS A 422 -9.77 -12.25 2.89
CA HIS A 422 -10.78 -11.30 2.42
C HIS A 422 -11.57 -10.76 3.63
N ALA A 423 -12.38 -9.73 3.40
CA ALA A 423 -13.46 -9.27 4.26
C ALA A 423 -14.57 -8.69 3.37
N VAL A 424 -15.84 -8.90 3.70
CA VAL A 424 -17.01 -8.31 3.02
C VAL A 424 -17.68 -7.27 3.92
N VAL A 425 -17.74 -6.02 3.46
CA VAL A 425 -18.17 -4.85 4.24
C VAL A 425 -18.35 -3.63 3.33
N ASP A 426 -19.37 -2.81 3.55
CA ASP A 426 -19.51 -1.49 2.90
C ASP A 426 -18.39 -0.56 3.41
N LEU A 427 -17.44 -0.23 2.54
CA LEU A 427 -16.31 0.68 2.79
C LEU A 427 -16.43 1.96 1.94
N THR A 428 -17.21 1.92 0.87
CA THR A 428 -17.51 3.04 -0.02
C THR A 428 -18.57 4.00 0.55
N GLY A 429 -19.42 3.51 1.46
CA GLY A 429 -20.54 4.23 2.04
C GLY A 429 -21.76 4.32 1.10
N ASP A 430 -21.86 3.47 0.08
CA ASP A 430 -22.96 3.51 -0.90
C ASP A 430 -24.16 2.60 -0.54
N GLY A 431 -24.01 1.74 0.48
CA GLY A 431 -25.02 0.82 0.97
C GLY A 431 -24.91 -0.61 0.40
N MET A 432 -23.97 -0.88 -0.51
CA MET A 432 -23.68 -2.22 -1.03
C MET A 432 -22.47 -2.83 -0.30
N PRO A 433 -22.40 -4.16 -0.07
CA PRO A 433 -21.21 -4.75 0.53
C PRO A 433 -20.04 -4.81 -0.45
N ASP A 434 -18.96 -4.11 -0.13
CA ASP A 434 -17.70 -4.19 -0.87
C ASP A 434 -16.85 -5.38 -0.42
N LEU A 435 -15.80 -5.69 -1.19
CA LEU A 435 -14.88 -6.78 -0.93
C LEU A 435 -13.44 -6.28 -0.77
N LEU A 436 -12.93 -6.31 0.46
CA LEU A 436 -11.52 -6.11 0.75
C LEU A 436 -10.77 -7.45 0.60
N VAL A 437 -9.69 -7.50 -0.18
CA VAL A 437 -8.88 -8.73 -0.37
C VAL A 437 -7.40 -8.48 -0.13
N GLN A 438 -6.73 -9.42 0.57
CA GLN A 438 -5.29 -9.38 0.84
C GLN A 438 -4.55 -10.30 -0.14
N ARG A 439 -3.63 -9.74 -0.94
CA ARG A 439 -2.74 -10.49 -1.84
C ARG A 439 -1.40 -10.76 -1.17
N SER A 440 -0.95 -12.00 -1.24
CA SER A 440 0.28 -12.50 -0.61
C SER A 440 1.50 -12.40 -1.54
N THR A 441 1.93 -11.18 -1.87
CA THR A 441 3.09 -10.94 -2.76
C THR A 441 4.44 -10.97 -2.05
N GLY A 442 4.43 -10.89 -0.72
CA GLY A 442 5.60 -10.63 0.13
C GLY A 442 5.49 -9.31 0.91
N LEU A 443 4.53 -8.46 0.52
CA LEU A 443 3.95 -7.40 1.35
C LEU A 443 2.48 -7.77 1.66
N SER A 444 1.88 -7.10 2.64
CA SER A 444 0.43 -7.19 2.90
C SER A 444 -0.31 -6.18 2.02
N GLU A 445 -0.36 -6.46 0.72
CA GLU A 445 -1.16 -5.68 -0.24
C GLU A 445 -2.66 -5.96 -0.04
N HIS A 446 -3.46 -4.92 0.06
CA HIS A 446 -4.93 -4.96 0.12
C HIS A 446 -5.53 -4.19 -1.06
N PHE A 447 -6.64 -4.70 -1.56
CA PHE A 447 -7.40 -4.14 -2.68
C PHE A 447 -8.86 -4.07 -2.26
N LEU A 448 -9.52 -2.94 -2.49
CA LEU A 448 -10.97 -2.85 -2.39
C LEU A 448 -11.57 -3.21 -3.76
N LEU A 449 -12.63 -4.01 -3.78
CA LEU A 449 -13.44 -4.26 -4.96
C LEU A 449 -14.87 -3.84 -4.62
N PRO A 450 -15.38 -2.74 -5.21
CA PRO A 450 -16.72 -2.24 -4.89
C PRO A 450 -17.82 -3.26 -5.23
N GLY A 451 -18.90 -3.27 -4.47
CA GLY A 451 -20.10 -4.04 -4.80
C GLY A 451 -20.74 -3.54 -6.11
N ASP A 452 -21.31 -4.44 -6.93
CA ASP A 452 -22.11 -4.03 -8.11
C ASP A 452 -23.62 -3.98 -7.85
N GLY A 453 -24.05 -4.27 -6.61
CA GLY A 453 -25.45 -4.33 -6.18
C GLY A 453 -26.29 -5.39 -6.92
N HIS A 454 -25.65 -6.30 -7.66
CA HIS A 454 -26.25 -7.34 -8.49
C HIS A 454 -25.59 -8.71 -8.22
N GLY A 455 -24.92 -8.87 -7.07
CA GLY A 455 -24.26 -10.09 -6.65
C GLY A 455 -22.84 -10.30 -7.17
N GLY A 456 -22.19 -9.26 -7.70
CA GLY A 456 -20.80 -9.26 -8.14
C GLY A 456 -20.02 -8.04 -7.62
N PHE A 457 -18.86 -7.79 -8.23
CA PHE A 457 -17.95 -6.73 -7.82
C PHE A 457 -17.31 -6.01 -9.01
N LEU A 458 -17.05 -4.70 -8.86
CA LEU A 458 -16.29 -3.90 -9.82
C LEU A 458 -14.78 -4.19 -9.77
N GLU A 459 -14.03 -3.71 -10.77
CA GLU A 459 -12.56 -3.88 -10.80
C GLU A 459 -11.88 -3.16 -9.61
N PRO A 460 -10.72 -3.63 -9.12
CA PRO A 460 -10.11 -3.11 -7.90
C PRO A 460 -9.89 -1.59 -7.87
N VAL A 461 -10.30 -0.94 -6.78
CA VAL A 461 -10.03 0.47 -6.43
C VAL A 461 -9.15 0.52 -5.18
N SER A 462 -8.63 1.70 -4.85
CA SER A 462 -7.92 2.02 -3.59
C SER A 462 -6.97 0.91 -3.07
N GLU A 463 -5.80 0.79 -3.69
CA GLU A 463 -4.78 -0.22 -3.32
C GLU A 463 -3.94 0.26 -2.12
N LEU A 464 -3.86 -0.53 -1.04
CA LEU A 464 -3.19 -0.17 0.23
C LEU A 464 -2.18 -1.24 0.69
N VAL A 465 -1.04 -0.84 1.25
CA VAL A 465 -0.01 -1.74 1.81
C VAL A 465 0.16 -1.51 3.30
N VAL A 466 -0.03 -2.57 4.10
CA VAL A 466 0.16 -2.55 5.56
C VAL A 466 1.53 -3.13 5.90
N LEU A 467 2.44 -2.31 6.44
CA LEU A 467 3.86 -2.66 6.62
C LEU A 467 4.20 -3.24 8.01
N ASP A 468 3.87 -4.51 8.28
CA ASP A 468 4.37 -5.22 9.48
C ASP A 468 4.88 -6.66 9.23
N GLY A 469 4.92 -7.13 7.98
CA GLY A 469 5.58 -8.40 7.61
C GLY A 469 4.95 -9.69 8.17
N THR A 470 3.82 -9.57 8.87
CA THR A 470 3.01 -10.68 9.39
C THR A 470 1.62 -10.67 8.73
N PRO A 471 0.92 -11.82 8.65
CA PRO A 471 -0.49 -11.83 8.26
C PRO A 471 -1.30 -11.10 9.33
N MET A 472 -1.98 -10.02 8.93
CA MET A 472 -2.85 -9.23 9.81
C MET A 472 -4.31 -9.52 9.48
N ASP A 473 -5.15 -9.61 10.51
CA ASP A 473 -6.61 -9.70 10.39
C ASP A 473 -7.22 -8.29 10.48
N PRO A 474 -8.14 -7.91 9.57
CA PRO A 474 -8.87 -6.65 9.65
C PRO A 474 -10.08 -6.75 10.57
N TYR A 475 -10.38 -5.65 11.25
CA TYR A 475 -11.56 -5.43 12.08
C TYR A 475 -12.18 -4.09 11.67
N PHE A 476 -13.50 -4.01 11.68
CA PHE A 476 -14.26 -2.92 11.05
C PHE A 476 -15.21 -2.27 12.06
N ALA A 477 -15.18 -0.95 12.11
CA ALA A 477 -16.09 -0.10 12.90
C ALA A 477 -15.99 1.35 12.38
N ASP A 478 -17.01 2.16 12.63
CA ASP A 478 -16.91 3.62 12.53
C ASP A 478 -16.22 4.14 13.80
N LEU A 479 -14.90 4.36 13.75
CA LEU A 479 -14.08 4.73 14.92
C LEU A 479 -14.15 6.22 15.23
N ASN A 480 -14.55 7.04 14.26
CA ASN A 480 -14.51 8.51 14.35
C ASN A 480 -15.90 9.16 14.44
N THR A 481 -16.97 8.38 14.24
CA THR A 481 -18.40 8.75 14.19
C THR A 481 -18.83 9.62 12.99
N ASP A 482 -18.15 9.50 11.84
CA ASP A 482 -18.50 10.19 10.59
C ASP A 482 -19.51 9.43 9.71
N GLY A 483 -19.74 8.15 9.99
CA GLY A 483 -20.68 7.29 9.29
C GLY A 483 -20.07 6.38 8.21
N LEU A 484 -18.76 6.46 7.96
CA LEU A 484 -18.01 5.51 7.15
C LEU A 484 -17.39 4.40 8.02
N VAL A 485 -17.00 3.30 7.39
CA VAL A 485 -16.29 2.20 8.07
C VAL A 485 -14.78 2.40 8.00
N ASP A 486 -14.14 2.40 9.16
CA ASP A 486 -12.68 2.40 9.35
C ASP A 486 -12.12 0.97 9.50
N ILE A 487 -10.79 0.83 9.47
CA ILE A 487 -10.12 -0.48 9.52
C ILE A 487 -9.01 -0.52 10.58
N VAL A 488 -9.14 -1.47 11.52
CA VAL A 488 -8.07 -1.84 12.46
C VAL A 488 -7.42 -3.15 12.00
N PHE A 489 -6.14 -3.10 11.61
CA PHE A 489 -5.36 -4.30 11.29
C PHE A 489 -4.59 -4.79 12.52
N ALA A 490 -4.86 -6.03 12.95
CA ALA A 490 -4.21 -6.66 14.09
C ALA A 490 -3.38 -7.90 13.67
N PRO A 491 -2.19 -8.13 14.26
CA PRO A 491 -1.34 -9.26 13.91
C PRO A 491 -1.79 -10.55 14.60
N VAL A 492 -1.70 -11.69 13.91
CA VAL A 492 -2.05 -13.00 14.51
C VAL A 492 -1.06 -13.42 15.60
N VAL A 493 0.24 -13.11 15.43
CA VAL A 493 1.30 -13.53 16.36
C VAL A 493 2.37 -12.43 16.52
N GLY A 494 2.01 -11.37 17.23
CA GLY A 494 2.94 -10.27 17.55
C GLY A 494 3.22 -9.32 16.39
N GLY A 495 3.52 -8.07 16.73
CA GLY A 495 3.54 -6.95 15.80
C GLY A 495 2.87 -5.73 16.46
N LYS A 496 2.49 -4.75 15.65
CA LYS A 496 1.75 -3.57 16.10
C LYS A 496 0.30 -3.68 15.63
N ILE A 497 -0.64 -3.02 16.31
CA ILE A 497 -1.99 -2.83 15.77
C ILE A 497 -1.99 -1.51 15.00
N ARG A 498 -2.52 -1.49 13.79
CA ARG A 498 -2.54 -0.31 12.90
C ARG A 498 -3.97 0.14 12.66
N VAL A 499 -4.20 1.44 12.78
CA VAL A 499 -5.51 2.07 12.65
C VAL A 499 -5.51 2.94 11.41
N TYR A 500 -6.37 2.59 10.46
CA TYR A 500 -6.64 3.36 9.25
C TYR A 500 -8.04 3.92 9.34
N LEU A 501 -8.15 5.25 9.32
CA LEU A 501 -9.45 5.90 9.15
C LEU A 501 -9.75 6.10 7.66
N ASN A 502 -11.04 6.12 7.34
CA ASN A 502 -11.59 6.39 6.02
C ASN A 502 -11.85 7.90 5.83
N GLY A 503 -12.39 8.29 4.67
CA GLY A 503 -12.97 9.61 4.41
C GLY A 503 -12.06 10.82 4.64
N ASP A 504 -12.67 11.91 5.14
CA ASP A 504 -12.11 13.27 5.30
C ASP A 504 -11.16 13.39 6.52
N THR A 505 -10.36 12.35 6.76
CA THR A 505 -9.43 12.26 7.89
C THR A 505 -8.28 13.28 7.76
N ARG A 506 -8.16 14.18 8.74
CA ARG A 506 -7.30 15.38 8.70
C ARG A 506 -5.78 15.18 8.70
N SER A 507 -5.27 13.96 8.72
CA SER A 507 -3.84 13.65 8.65
C SER A 507 -3.61 12.16 8.70
N GLY A 508 -2.49 11.69 8.16
CA GLY A 508 -2.06 10.31 8.31
C GLY A 508 -1.01 9.94 7.26
N THR A 509 -0.72 8.65 7.14
CA THR A 509 0.13 8.11 6.07
C THR A 509 -0.64 7.07 5.25
N SER A 510 -0.64 7.20 3.93
CA SER A 510 -1.12 6.14 3.03
C SER A 510 0.04 5.56 2.23
N LEU A 511 -0.01 4.23 2.01
CA LEU A 511 1.04 3.46 1.36
C LEU A 511 0.45 2.67 0.20
N HIS A 512 0.68 3.12 -1.03
CA HIS A 512 0.13 2.48 -2.23
C HIS A 512 1.22 1.67 -2.95
N PRO A 513 0.91 0.48 -3.51
CA PRO A 513 1.88 -0.28 -4.29
C PRO A 513 2.21 0.46 -5.60
N LEU A 514 3.48 0.42 -6.03
CA LEU A 514 3.89 0.96 -7.33
C LEU A 514 4.53 -0.12 -8.22
N PRO A 515 4.22 -0.17 -9.53
CA PRO A 515 4.85 -1.10 -10.50
C PRO A 515 6.28 -0.68 -10.92
N GLY A 516 6.83 0.34 -10.27
CA GLY A 516 8.11 0.99 -10.56
C GLY A 516 8.20 2.35 -9.87
N SER A 517 8.96 3.29 -10.41
CA SER A 517 9.14 4.63 -9.83
C SER A 517 7.96 5.57 -10.12
N MET A 518 7.64 6.45 -9.18
CA MET A 518 6.94 7.71 -9.48
C MET A 518 7.75 8.51 -10.52
N LEU A 519 7.07 9.13 -11.48
CA LEU A 519 7.67 9.88 -12.59
C LEU A 519 7.33 11.37 -12.54
N ALA A 520 6.09 11.71 -12.18
CA ALA A 520 5.56 13.06 -12.03
C ALA A 520 4.24 13.03 -11.25
N VAL A 521 3.79 14.20 -10.81
CA VAL A 521 2.48 14.46 -10.22
C VAL A 521 1.86 15.65 -10.98
N GLY A 522 0.55 15.64 -11.21
CA GLY A 522 -0.18 16.70 -11.90
C GLY A 522 -1.48 16.20 -12.51
N ASP A 523 -2.37 17.12 -12.89
CA ASP A 523 -3.71 16.83 -13.43
C ASP A 523 -3.62 16.15 -14.82
N LEU A 524 -3.69 14.82 -14.87
CA LEU A 524 -3.66 14.04 -16.11
C LEU A 524 -5.08 13.75 -16.60
N SER A 525 -6.05 13.66 -15.70
CA SER A 525 -7.46 13.42 -15.98
C SER A 525 -8.18 14.65 -16.55
N GLY A 526 -7.78 15.85 -16.12
CA GLY A 526 -8.48 17.10 -16.35
C GLY A 526 -9.56 17.41 -15.30
N ASN A 527 -9.52 16.77 -14.13
CA ASN A 527 -10.52 17.02 -13.06
C ASN A 527 -10.17 18.19 -12.14
N GLY A 528 -8.99 18.81 -12.31
CA GLY A 528 -8.48 19.90 -11.48
C GLY A 528 -7.68 19.46 -10.26
N SER A 529 -7.54 18.16 -10.03
CA SER A 529 -6.76 17.56 -8.94
C SER A 529 -5.54 16.79 -9.52
N PRO A 530 -4.45 16.61 -8.76
CA PRO A 530 -3.28 15.93 -9.27
C PRO A 530 -3.45 14.41 -9.28
N ASP A 531 -3.10 13.79 -10.41
CA ASP A 531 -2.85 12.35 -10.56
C ASP A 531 -1.34 12.05 -10.36
N VAL A 532 -0.99 10.78 -10.11
CA VAL A 532 0.41 10.34 -9.97
C VAL A 532 0.81 9.45 -11.15
N LEU A 533 1.73 9.94 -12.00
CA LEU A 533 2.27 9.21 -13.14
C LEU A 533 3.38 8.25 -12.69
N THR A 534 3.31 6.99 -13.10
CA THR A 534 4.17 5.89 -12.62
C THR A 534 4.84 5.14 -13.77
N ALA A 535 6.04 4.61 -13.55
CA ALA A 535 6.71 3.71 -14.50
C ALA A 535 6.24 2.27 -14.29
N ASP A 536 5.61 1.64 -15.29
CA ASP A 536 5.31 0.21 -15.24
C ASP A 536 6.48 -0.58 -15.85
N VAL A 537 7.39 -1.02 -14.98
CA VAL A 537 8.60 -1.75 -15.36
C VAL A 537 8.27 -3.14 -15.91
N GLY A 538 7.18 -3.75 -15.43
CA GLY A 538 6.71 -5.07 -15.87
C GLY A 538 6.11 -5.06 -17.27
N ARG A 539 5.28 -4.07 -17.58
CA ARG A 539 4.63 -3.87 -18.88
C ARG A 539 5.50 -3.11 -19.90
N GLN A 540 6.66 -2.58 -19.48
CA GLN A 540 7.52 -1.70 -20.28
C GLN A 540 6.77 -0.46 -20.79
N GLY A 541 6.14 0.25 -19.86
CA GLY A 541 5.27 1.37 -20.13
C GLY A 541 5.12 2.31 -18.95
N VAL A 542 3.98 3.00 -18.90
CA VAL A 542 3.55 3.85 -17.80
C VAL A 542 2.16 3.46 -17.33
N GLY A 543 1.89 3.70 -16.05
CA GLY A 543 0.56 3.69 -15.45
C GLY A 543 0.30 5.01 -14.74
N ALA A 544 -0.89 5.16 -14.19
CA ALA A 544 -1.22 6.26 -13.28
C ALA A 544 -1.97 5.71 -12.06
N LEU A 545 -1.71 6.29 -10.89
CA LEU A 545 -2.69 6.32 -9.81
C LEU A 545 -3.57 7.54 -10.10
N TRP A 546 -4.80 7.27 -10.49
CA TRP A 546 -5.79 8.29 -10.79
C TRP A 546 -6.49 8.73 -9.52
N ASN A 547 -6.73 10.03 -9.40
CA ASN A 547 -7.32 10.66 -8.22
C ASN A 547 -8.76 11.08 -8.50
N ASP A 548 -9.70 10.80 -7.58
CA ASP A 548 -11.09 11.27 -7.68
C ASP A 548 -11.25 12.77 -7.36
N GLY A 549 -10.23 13.37 -6.73
CA GLY A 549 -10.23 14.76 -6.24
C GLY A 549 -10.59 14.90 -4.76
N ARG A 550 -10.72 13.78 -4.03
CA ARG A 550 -10.81 13.69 -2.56
C ARG A 550 -9.66 12.85 -1.96
N GLY A 551 -8.71 12.44 -2.79
CA GLY A 551 -7.60 11.57 -2.42
C GLY A 551 -7.79 10.08 -2.74
N GLY A 552 -8.88 9.69 -3.39
CA GLY A 552 -9.19 8.32 -3.78
C GLY A 552 -8.31 7.82 -4.93
N LEU A 553 -7.19 7.18 -4.61
CA LEU A 553 -6.19 6.75 -5.61
C LEU A 553 -6.45 5.34 -6.19
N THR A 554 -6.79 5.27 -7.48
CA THR A 554 -7.00 4.01 -8.21
C THR A 554 -5.94 3.78 -9.29
N TYR A 555 -5.17 2.69 -9.21
CA TYR A 555 -4.14 2.38 -10.21
C TYR A 555 -4.74 1.82 -11.51
N ARG A 556 -4.35 2.37 -12.66
CA ARG A 556 -4.57 1.73 -13.99
C ARG A 556 -3.32 1.87 -14.89
N PRO A 557 -2.95 0.84 -15.66
CA PRO A 557 -1.94 0.97 -16.72
C PRO A 557 -2.42 1.95 -17.81
N LEU A 558 -1.58 2.91 -18.18
CA LEU A 558 -1.92 4.00 -19.11
C LEU A 558 -1.48 3.66 -20.54
N ALA A 559 -0.20 3.33 -20.74
CA ALA A 559 0.33 3.06 -22.08
C ALA A 559 1.58 2.17 -22.09
N VAL A 560 1.61 1.19 -23.00
CA VAL A 560 2.82 0.39 -23.29
C VAL A 560 3.71 1.15 -24.27
N THR A 561 4.83 1.68 -23.78
CA THR A 561 5.75 2.49 -24.59
C THR A 561 6.82 1.65 -25.31
N GLY A 562 7.06 0.43 -24.81
CA GLY A 562 8.05 -0.54 -25.30
C GLY A 562 9.47 -0.31 -24.80
N ARG A 563 9.66 0.62 -23.84
CA ARG A 563 10.95 1.02 -23.27
C ARG A 563 10.75 1.41 -21.80
N LEU A 564 11.82 1.41 -21.01
CA LEU A 564 11.77 1.95 -19.65
C LEU A 564 11.63 3.48 -19.69
N PRO A 565 10.66 4.07 -18.96
CA PRO A 565 10.71 5.49 -18.59
C PRO A 565 11.96 5.83 -17.78
N MET A 566 12.36 7.10 -17.80
CA MET A 566 13.43 7.66 -16.97
C MET A 566 12.98 8.89 -16.16
N ALA A 567 12.08 9.68 -16.73
CA ALA A 567 11.43 10.83 -16.11
C ALA A 567 10.06 11.02 -16.77
N GLY A 568 9.15 11.70 -16.09
CA GLY A 568 7.90 12.18 -16.65
C GLY A 568 7.66 13.65 -16.31
N ALA A 569 6.63 14.21 -16.91
CA ALA A 569 6.00 15.47 -16.51
C ALA A 569 4.53 15.43 -16.97
N VAL A 570 3.63 16.05 -16.23
CA VAL A 570 2.18 16.06 -16.52
C VAL A 570 1.71 17.49 -16.74
N ALA A 571 0.95 17.68 -17.82
CA ALA A 571 0.17 18.86 -18.12
C ALA A 571 -1.32 18.46 -18.20
N PRO A 572 -2.28 19.39 -18.08
CA PRO A 572 -3.72 19.10 -18.18
C PRO A 572 -4.07 18.18 -19.36
N GLY A 573 -4.48 16.95 -19.06
CA GLY A 573 -4.85 15.93 -20.05
C GLY A 573 -3.70 15.20 -20.77
N VAL A 574 -2.43 15.52 -20.50
CA VAL A 574 -1.25 15.01 -21.24
C VAL A 574 -0.07 14.66 -20.35
N ALA A 575 0.37 13.40 -20.39
CA ALA A 575 1.62 12.92 -19.83
C ALA A 575 2.75 12.96 -20.88
N TYR A 576 3.84 13.66 -20.56
CA TYR A 576 5.09 13.66 -21.32
C TYR A 576 6.12 12.73 -20.65
N VAL A 577 6.63 11.73 -21.40
CA VAL A 577 7.47 10.66 -20.84
C VAL A 577 8.79 10.54 -21.59
N LEU A 578 9.90 10.61 -20.87
CA LEU A 578 11.26 10.42 -21.41
C LEU A 578 11.66 8.94 -21.33
N LEU A 579 11.96 8.32 -22.48
CA LEU A 579 12.26 6.89 -22.59
C LEU A 579 13.76 6.59 -22.76
N ALA A 580 14.27 5.64 -21.97
CA ALA A 580 15.69 5.34 -21.86
C ALA A 580 16.36 4.97 -23.20
N PRO A 581 17.53 5.56 -23.57
CA PRO A 581 18.22 5.27 -24.82
C PRO A 581 18.73 3.83 -24.89
N THR A 582 18.53 3.20 -26.05
CA THR A 582 18.98 1.83 -26.34
C THR A 582 20.28 1.83 -27.14
N ALA A 583 20.88 0.66 -27.36
CA ALA A 583 22.04 0.51 -28.26
C ALA A 583 21.74 0.77 -29.76
N ARG A 584 20.49 1.11 -30.13
CA ARG A 584 20.06 1.38 -31.52
C ARG A 584 19.17 2.62 -31.68
N THR A 585 18.69 3.20 -30.58
CA THR A 585 17.80 4.37 -30.59
C THR A 585 18.23 5.39 -29.52
N PRO A 586 18.26 6.69 -29.84
CA PRO A 586 18.51 7.73 -28.85
C PRO A 586 17.35 7.80 -27.84
N ALA A 587 17.47 8.66 -26.84
CA ALA A 587 16.34 9.02 -25.98
C ALA A 587 15.18 9.55 -26.85
N GLU A 588 13.95 9.26 -26.46
CA GLU A 588 12.76 9.82 -27.09
C GLU A 588 11.78 10.32 -26.03
N ILE A 589 11.11 11.44 -26.32
CA ILE A 589 9.93 11.89 -25.60
C ILE A 589 8.72 11.26 -26.27
N VAL A 590 7.76 10.84 -25.46
CA VAL A 590 6.44 10.39 -25.90
C VAL A 590 5.40 11.25 -25.20
N ALA A 591 4.42 11.76 -25.95
CA ALA A 591 3.24 12.43 -25.40
C ALA A 591 2.05 11.45 -25.44
N ILE A 592 1.30 11.42 -24.35
CA ILE A 592 0.27 10.42 -24.06
C ILE A 592 -0.94 11.15 -23.48
N GLU A 593 -2.10 11.03 -24.12
CA GLU A 593 -3.38 11.55 -23.59
C GLU A 593 -3.82 10.75 -22.35
N SER A 594 -4.72 11.34 -21.54
CA SER A 594 -5.43 10.67 -20.44
C SER A 594 -5.97 9.27 -20.82
N THR A 595 -6.46 9.12 -22.04
CA THR A 595 -7.02 7.90 -22.63
C THR A 595 -5.99 6.79 -22.89
N GLY A 596 -4.69 7.05 -22.67
CA GLY A 596 -3.58 6.17 -23.03
C GLY A 596 -3.12 6.29 -24.49
N LEU A 597 -3.73 7.17 -25.29
CA LEU A 597 -3.36 7.38 -26.69
C LEU A 597 -1.99 8.05 -26.81
N ILE A 598 -1.01 7.33 -27.37
CA ILE A 598 0.27 7.90 -27.79
C ILE A 598 0.07 8.65 -29.11
N PHE A 599 -0.07 9.97 -29.04
CA PHE A 599 -0.22 10.82 -30.23
C PHE A 599 1.12 11.36 -30.78
N GLY A 600 2.15 11.50 -29.93
CA GLY A 600 3.40 12.16 -30.29
C GLY A 600 4.68 11.41 -29.87
N ARG A 601 5.73 11.51 -30.69
CA ARG A 601 7.07 10.93 -30.42
C ARG A 601 8.20 11.77 -31.04
N TRP A 602 9.14 12.26 -30.22
CA TRP A 602 10.28 13.08 -30.67
C TRP A 602 11.61 12.49 -30.20
N ARG A 603 12.62 12.48 -31.09
CA ARG A 603 13.95 11.94 -30.77
C ARG A 603 14.86 13.06 -30.27
N LEU A 604 15.51 12.80 -29.14
CA LEU A 604 16.44 13.71 -28.49
C LEU A 604 17.91 13.46 -28.90
N GLY A 605 18.79 14.33 -28.42
CA GLY A 605 20.23 14.15 -28.54
C GLY A 605 20.78 12.95 -27.77
N PRO A 606 22.04 12.53 -28.03
CA PRO A 606 22.66 11.41 -27.33
C PRO A 606 22.95 11.70 -25.84
N ASP A 607 23.11 12.98 -25.50
CA ASP A 607 23.54 13.47 -24.18
C ASP A 607 22.43 14.24 -23.43
N SER A 608 21.15 13.93 -23.72
CA SER A 608 20.01 14.47 -22.96
C SER A 608 19.89 13.83 -21.58
N LEU A 609 19.58 14.65 -20.58
CA LEU A 609 19.54 14.28 -19.16
C LEU A 609 18.13 13.84 -18.73
N PRO A 610 17.98 13.10 -17.61
CA PRO A 610 16.70 12.58 -17.15
C PRO A 610 15.89 13.64 -16.37
N VAL A 611 15.67 14.80 -16.99
CA VAL A 611 14.90 15.92 -16.43
C VAL A 611 13.89 16.36 -17.49
N LEU A 612 12.64 16.54 -17.07
CA LEU A 612 11.55 17.13 -17.83
C LEU A 612 10.95 18.23 -16.97
N VAL A 613 10.68 19.39 -17.56
CA VAL A 613 9.91 20.48 -16.96
C VAL A 613 8.83 20.89 -17.95
N VAL A 614 7.62 21.15 -17.45
CA VAL A 614 6.45 21.55 -18.26
C VAL A 614 5.89 22.87 -17.75
N THR A 615 5.78 23.83 -18.66
CA THR A 615 5.22 25.17 -18.41
C THR A 615 4.98 25.85 -19.76
N ASP A 616 4.16 26.90 -19.81
CA ASP A 616 4.12 27.80 -20.98
C ASP A 616 5.41 28.66 -20.96
N LEU A 617 6.20 28.65 -22.03
CA LEU A 617 7.47 29.37 -22.13
C LEU A 617 7.43 30.58 -23.07
N ASP A 618 6.35 30.82 -23.82
CA ASP A 618 6.24 31.99 -24.71
C ASP A 618 4.92 32.78 -24.67
N GLY A 619 3.96 32.34 -23.85
CA GLY A 619 2.71 33.04 -23.56
C GLY A 619 1.60 32.76 -24.57
N ASP A 620 1.56 31.56 -25.18
CA ASP A 620 0.51 31.16 -26.13
C ASP A 620 -0.62 30.29 -25.50
N ASP A 621 -0.62 30.15 -24.16
CA ASP A 621 -1.51 29.31 -23.35
C ASP A 621 -1.35 27.79 -23.59
N MET A 622 -0.39 27.35 -24.41
CA MET A 622 -0.03 25.93 -24.56
C MET A 622 1.15 25.55 -23.64
N VAL A 623 1.19 24.29 -23.22
CA VAL A 623 2.28 23.79 -22.37
C VAL A 623 3.44 23.26 -23.21
N ASP A 624 4.61 23.85 -23.00
CA ASP A 624 5.88 23.42 -23.58
C ASP A 624 6.60 22.41 -22.69
N VAL A 625 7.55 21.67 -23.26
CA VAL A 625 8.41 20.74 -22.52
C VAL A 625 9.87 21.11 -22.66
N ALA A 626 10.54 21.43 -21.55
CA ALA A 626 11.96 21.75 -21.50
C ALA A 626 12.82 20.56 -21.04
N ILE A 627 13.89 20.28 -21.77
CA ILE A 627 14.78 19.11 -21.56
C ILE A 627 16.25 19.55 -21.64
N PRO A 628 17.03 19.43 -20.55
CA PRO A 628 18.43 19.81 -20.55
C PRO A 628 19.29 18.71 -21.18
N ALA A 629 20.35 19.11 -21.87
CA ALA A 629 21.31 18.22 -22.50
C ALA A 629 22.71 18.82 -22.45
N LYS A 630 23.73 17.97 -22.63
CA LYS A 630 25.12 18.41 -22.69
C LYS A 630 25.31 19.47 -23.79
N ARG A 631 25.47 20.73 -23.36
CA ARG A 631 25.63 21.93 -24.20
C ARG A 631 24.42 22.26 -25.12
N ALA A 632 23.22 21.82 -24.77
CA ALA A 632 22.00 22.20 -25.47
C ALA A 632 20.76 22.19 -24.57
N LEU A 633 19.79 23.06 -24.85
CA LEU A 633 18.45 23.01 -24.26
C LEU A 633 17.48 22.62 -25.38
N SER A 634 16.70 21.55 -25.18
CA SER A 634 15.65 21.17 -26.13
C SER A 634 14.31 21.63 -25.59
N ILE A 635 13.50 22.30 -26.42
CA ILE A 635 12.12 22.69 -26.09
C ILE A 635 11.18 22.02 -27.09
N LEU A 636 10.17 21.31 -26.61
CA LEU A 636 9.05 20.85 -27.42
C LEU A 636 7.93 21.88 -27.34
N TRP A 637 7.83 22.72 -28.37
CA TRP A 637 6.87 23.82 -28.41
C TRP A 637 5.44 23.32 -28.65
N GLY A 638 4.50 23.66 -27.76
CA GLY A 638 3.07 23.37 -27.83
C GLY A 638 2.72 21.89 -28.06
N GLY A 639 3.59 20.97 -27.67
CA GLY A 639 3.44 19.54 -27.99
C GLY A 639 3.60 19.18 -29.49
N GLU A 640 3.98 20.11 -30.38
CA GLU A 640 4.18 19.85 -31.81
C GLU A 640 5.67 19.78 -32.20
N ALA A 641 6.46 20.82 -31.88
CA ALA A 641 7.72 21.11 -32.56
C ALA A 641 8.93 21.13 -31.62
N LEU A 642 9.73 20.05 -31.64
CA LEU A 642 11.00 19.98 -30.91
C LEU A 642 12.08 20.88 -31.55
N HIS A 643 12.40 21.99 -30.90
CA HIS A 643 13.56 22.82 -31.18
C HIS A 643 14.74 22.45 -30.27
N VAL A 644 15.98 22.66 -30.75
CA VAL A 644 17.20 22.40 -29.97
C VAL A 644 18.11 23.64 -30.02
N TYR A 645 18.15 24.36 -28.91
CA TYR A 645 18.96 25.57 -28.74
C TYR A 645 20.38 25.20 -28.29
N PRO A 646 21.44 25.69 -28.98
CA PRO A 646 22.81 25.57 -28.48
C PRO A 646 22.96 26.33 -27.15
N TRP A 647 23.50 25.68 -26.13
CA TRP A 647 23.74 26.33 -24.83
C TRP A 647 25.03 27.17 -24.90
N PRO A 648 25.03 28.43 -24.43
CA PRO A 648 26.12 29.37 -24.68
C PRO A 648 27.44 28.99 -23.99
N GLU A 649 27.41 28.79 -22.67
CA GLU A 649 28.57 28.44 -21.85
C GLU A 649 28.19 27.41 -20.78
N GLY A 650 29.11 26.50 -20.44
CA GLY A 650 28.87 25.40 -19.51
C GLY A 650 27.99 24.27 -20.07
N GLU A 651 27.43 23.47 -19.16
CA GLU A 651 26.50 22.37 -19.45
C GLU A 651 25.26 22.52 -18.57
N VAL A 652 24.09 22.76 -19.19
CA VAL A 652 22.81 22.80 -18.48
C VAL A 652 22.46 21.42 -17.93
N SER A 653 22.18 21.35 -16.62
CA SER A 653 22.10 20.08 -15.87
C SER A 653 20.76 19.85 -15.17
N LEU A 654 20.25 20.88 -14.49
CA LEU A 654 18.99 20.88 -13.76
C LEU A 654 18.10 22.01 -14.28
N LEU A 655 16.78 21.80 -14.25
CA LEU A 655 15.74 22.77 -14.58
C LEU A 655 14.66 22.74 -13.50
N ALA A 656 14.00 23.87 -13.25
CA ALA A 656 12.73 23.97 -12.52
C ALA A 656 11.97 25.23 -13.00
N SER A 657 10.65 25.29 -12.80
CA SER A 657 9.81 26.40 -13.26
C SER A 657 8.74 26.79 -12.25
N GLY A 658 8.28 28.03 -12.35
CA GLY A 658 7.17 28.63 -11.61
C GLY A 658 6.74 29.92 -12.30
N ASP A 659 5.45 30.24 -12.29
CA ASP A 659 4.86 31.46 -12.90
C ASP A 659 5.32 31.76 -14.35
N GLY A 660 5.43 30.72 -15.19
CA GLY A 660 5.88 30.84 -16.59
C GLY A 660 7.37 31.20 -16.75
N VAL A 661 8.15 31.16 -15.66
CA VAL A 661 9.60 31.37 -15.67
C VAL A 661 10.31 30.04 -15.53
N LEU A 662 11.34 29.84 -16.34
CA LEU A 662 12.22 28.66 -16.30
C LEU A 662 13.57 29.06 -15.71
N TRP A 663 14.02 28.35 -14.68
CA TRP A 663 15.37 28.48 -14.16
C TRP A 663 16.19 27.22 -14.44
N ALA A 664 17.51 27.39 -14.52
CA ALA A 664 18.43 26.32 -14.82
C ALA A 664 19.73 26.41 -14.03
N THR A 665 20.32 25.25 -13.76
CA THR A 665 21.72 25.17 -13.31
C THR A 665 22.63 24.89 -14.51
N SER A 666 23.53 25.84 -14.81
CA SER A 666 24.61 25.69 -15.80
C SER A 666 25.91 25.33 -15.08
N ILE A 667 26.53 24.21 -15.45
CA ILE A 667 27.77 23.72 -14.82
C ILE A 667 28.97 24.09 -15.69
N GLY A 668 29.90 24.87 -15.13
CA GLY A 668 31.15 25.30 -15.76
C GLY A 668 32.35 25.13 -14.82
N GLU A 669 33.02 26.22 -14.48
CA GLU A 669 33.97 26.28 -13.35
C GLU A 669 33.21 26.31 -12.01
N TYR A 670 32.02 26.91 -12.02
CA TYR A 670 31.05 26.98 -10.92
C TYR A 670 29.74 26.30 -11.34
N ALA A 671 28.84 26.07 -10.38
CA ALA A 671 27.43 25.83 -10.66
C ALA A 671 26.68 27.17 -10.64
N ASP A 672 26.29 27.65 -11.82
CA ASP A 672 25.62 28.93 -12.02
C ASP A 672 24.10 28.72 -12.12
N LEU A 673 23.36 29.35 -11.22
CA LEU A 673 21.90 29.42 -11.28
C LEU A 673 21.49 30.59 -12.18
N VAL A 674 20.81 30.31 -13.28
CA VAL A 674 20.38 31.29 -14.29
C VAL A 674 18.87 31.23 -14.52
N GLU A 675 18.30 32.37 -14.90
CA GLU A 675 16.95 32.48 -15.45
C GLU A 675 17.02 32.30 -16.98
N ILE A 676 16.02 31.61 -17.53
CA ILE A 676 15.77 31.45 -18.97
C ILE A 676 14.46 32.14 -19.29
N ARG A 677 14.44 32.92 -20.37
CA ARG A 677 13.23 33.48 -20.96
C ARG A 677 13.28 33.35 -22.47
N PHE A 678 12.12 33.18 -23.09
CA PHE A 678 11.99 33.24 -24.54
C PHE A 678 11.28 34.52 -24.97
N SER A 679 11.65 35.01 -26.15
CA SER A 679 10.99 36.13 -26.82
C SER A 679 10.95 35.81 -28.31
N ASP A 680 9.77 35.76 -28.92
CA ASP A 680 9.57 35.25 -30.29
C ASP A 680 10.22 33.85 -30.52
N ARG A 681 10.21 33.00 -29.47
CA ARG A 681 10.92 31.70 -29.38
C ARG A 681 12.46 31.77 -29.54
N GLU A 682 13.10 32.93 -29.43
CA GLU A 682 14.55 33.06 -29.28
C GLU A 682 14.99 32.85 -27.82
N LEU A 683 16.08 32.11 -27.58
CA LEU A 683 16.59 31.80 -26.23
C LEU A 683 17.33 32.99 -25.61
N GLY A 684 16.77 33.57 -24.55
CA GLY A 684 17.45 34.45 -23.62
C GLY A 684 17.91 33.67 -22.37
N VAL A 685 19.16 33.88 -21.95
CA VAL A 685 19.70 33.38 -20.68
C VAL A 685 20.24 34.57 -19.89
N SER A 686 19.92 34.63 -18.59
CA SER A 686 20.41 35.68 -17.70
C SER A 686 21.92 35.58 -17.44
N LYS A 687 22.47 36.59 -16.76
CA LYS A 687 23.71 36.37 -16.00
C LYS A 687 23.42 35.45 -14.81
N PRO A 688 24.42 34.74 -14.25
CA PRO A 688 24.25 34.00 -13.01
C PRO A 688 23.63 34.88 -11.92
N LEU A 689 22.50 34.44 -11.38
CA LEU A 689 21.82 35.04 -10.23
C LEU A 689 22.54 34.62 -8.93
N LEU A 690 23.08 33.41 -8.93
CA LEU A 690 23.93 32.84 -7.89
C LEU A 690 25.01 31.96 -8.55
N GLN A 691 26.19 31.90 -7.95
CA GLN A 691 27.29 30.99 -8.33
C GLN A 691 27.72 30.17 -7.12
N LEU A 692 27.95 28.87 -7.30
CA LEU A 692 28.27 27.91 -6.23
C LEU A 692 29.55 27.12 -6.53
N GLU A 693 30.45 27.03 -5.54
CA GLU A 693 31.61 26.11 -5.52
C GLU A 693 31.22 24.72 -4.98
N ALA A 694 30.08 24.18 -5.44
CA ALA A 694 29.51 22.91 -4.98
C ALA A 694 28.92 22.11 -6.15
N LEU A 695 28.84 20.78 -6.00
CA LEU A 695 28.26 19.89 -7.02
C LEU A 695 26.73 19.88 -6.88
N PRO A 696 25.96 20.43 -7.83
CA PRO A 696 24.50 20.45 -7.76
C PRO A 696 23.93 19.04 -7.98
N LEU A 697 22.88 18.69 -7.23
CA LEU A 697 22.23 17.37 -7.29
C LEU A 697 20.74 17.46 -7.63
N ALA A 698 20.04 18.44 -7.07
CA ALA A 698 18.60 18.64 -7.22
C ALA A 698 18.27 20.13 -7.19
N MET A 699 17.11 20.50 -7.72
CA MET A 699 16.67 21.90 -7.85
C MET A 699 15.14 21.95 -7.77
N THR A 700 14.59 23.00 -7.16
CA THR A 700 13.15 23.25 -7.12
C THR A 700 12.85 24.74 -7.19
N VAL A 701 11.57 25.10 -7.24
CA VAL A 701 11.05 26.47 -7.24
C VAL A 701 9.84 26.53 -6.32
N GLY A 702 9.76 27.53 -5.44
CA GLY A 702 8.60 27.76 -4.57
C GLY A 702 8.85 28.90 -3.57
N ASP A 703 7.77 29.50 -3.06
CA ASP A 703 7.82 30.65 -2.14
C ASP A 703 8.41 30.23 -0.78
N LEU A 704 9.67 30.61 -0.50
CA LEU A 704 10.38 30.26 0.73
C LEU A 704 10.40 31.41 1.73
N ASP A 705 10.41 32.68 1.30
CA ASP A 705 10.36 33.84 2.21
C ASP A 705 8.95 34.33 2.58
N GLY A 706 7.92 33.88 1.86
CA GLY A 706 6.50 34.11 2.14
C GLY A 706 5.92 35.36 1.48
N ASP A 707 6.54 35.90 0.42
CA ASP A 707 6.06 37.09 -0.30
C ASP A 707 5.09 36.77 -1.46
N GLY A 708 4.88 35.49 -1.77
CA GLY A 708 3.98 35.03 -2.83
C GLY A 708 4.62 34.96 -4.22
N ILE A 709 5.94 35.09 -4.34
CA ILE A 709 6.69 34.93 -5.59
C ILE A 709 7.61 33.70 -5.47
N PRO A 710 7.67 32.79 -6.45
CA PRO A 710 8.47 31.57 -6.31
C PRO A 710 10.00 31.79 -6.30
N ASP A 711 10.67 31.29 -5.25
CA ASP A 711 12.14 31.31 -5.13
C ASP A 711 12.76 30.06 -5.79
N PRO A 712 13.71 30.18 -6.74
CA PRO A 712 14.49 29.05 -7.21
C PRO A 712 15.57 28.63 -6.19
N ILE A 713 15.53 27.36 -5.80
CA ILE A 713 16.42 26.74 -4.81
C ILE A 713 17.24 25.63 -5.45
N LEU A 714 18.55 25.65 -5.22
CA LEU A 714 19.53 24.70 -5.77
C LEU A 714 20.28 24.00 -4.64
N MET A 715 20.07 22.68 -4.49
CA MET A 715 20.75 21.88 -3.47
C MET A 715 21.98 21.19 -4.05
N ALA A 716 23.11 21.39 -3.38
CA ALA A 716 24.43 20.97 -3.83
C ALA A 716 25.27 20.39 -2.68
N ILE A 717 26.29 19.60 -3.02
CA ILE A 717 27.25 19.07 -2.04
C ILE A 717 28.62 19.70 -2.20
N GLU A 718 29.22 20.12 -1.09
CA GLU A 718 30.65 20.40 -1.04
C GLU A 718 31.40 19.07 -0.81
N ILE A 719 32.36 18.75 -1.67
CA ILE A 719 33.17 17.54 -1.55
C ILE A 719 34.53 17.91 -0.95
N ALA A 720 34.93 17.24 0.12
CA ALA A 720 36.27 17.34 0.69
C ALA A 720 37.10 16.10 0.36
N ALA A 721 38.42 16.27 0.39
CA ALA A 721 39.40 15.22 0.16
C ALA A 721 40.33 15.09 1.37
N ARG A 722 40.56 13.85 1.82
CA ARG A 722 41.55 13.50 2.84
C ARG A 722 42.56 12.54 2.26
N ALA A 723 43.84 12.84 2.43
CA ALA A 723 44.92 11.90 2.11
C ALA A 723 45.12 10.93 3.27
N GLU A 724 45.18 9.64 2.96
CA GLU A 724 45.64 8.56 3.83
C GLU A 724 46.89 7.91 3.20
N GLU A 725 47.52 6.92 3.84
CA GLU A 725 48.90 6.51 3.47
C GLU A 725 49.05 6.02 2.02
N ASP A 726 48.05 5.32 1.48
CA ASP A 726 48.04 4.77 0.11
C ASP A 726 46.90 5.30 -0.79
N GLU A 727 45.95 6.08 -0.26
CA GLU A 727 44.74 6.51 -1.01
C GLU A 727 44.18 7.87 -0.61
N VAL A 728 43.39 8.48 -1.50
CA VAL A 728 42.68 9.75 -1.26
C VAL A 728 41.20 9.46 -1.12
N VAL A 729 40.66 9.69 0.08
CA VAL A 729 39.25 9.53 0.40
C VAL A 729 38.51 10.82 0.08
N LEU A 730 37.53 10.75 -0.82
CA LEU A 730 36.55 11.82 -1.05
C LEU A 730 35.34 11.57 -0.16
N PHE A 731 34.82 12.63 0.48
CA PHE A 731 33.65 12.58 1.35
C PHE A 731 32.81 13.85 1.21
N VAL A 732 31.53 13.75 1.56
CA VAL A 732 30.63 14.91 1.64
C VAL A 732 31.07 15.75 2.83
N LYS A 733 31.51 16.98 2.56
CA LYS A 733 31.90 17.94 3.60
C LYS A 733 30.67 18.49 4.31
N ARG A 734 29.66 18.86 3.51
CA ARG A 734 28.34 19.37 3.90
C ARG A 734 27.41 19.45 2.69
N VAL A 735 26.11 19.54 2.96
CA VAL A 735 25.07 19.89 1.97
C VAL A 735 24.76 21.37 2.09
N VAL A 736 24.65 22.07 0.96
CA VAL A 736 24.28 23.49 0.90
C VAL A 736 23.09 23.71 -0.02
N ALA A 737 22.22 24.64 0.36
CA ALA A 737 21.20 25.20 -0.50
C ALA A 737 21.65 26.60 -0.94
N GLY A 738 21.71 26.81 -2.25
CA GLY A 738 21.74 28.13 -2.86
C GLY A 738 20.32 28.60 -3.12
N ILE A 739 19.96 29.77 -2.62
CA ILE A 739 18.61 30.34 -2.73
C ILE A 739 18.72 31.71 -3.38
N VAL A 740 17.90 32.01 -4.38
CA VAL A 740 17.75 33.36 -4.93
C VAL A 740 16.36 33.85 -4.54
N PHE A 741 16.30 34.68 -3.50
CA PHE A 741 15.03 35.24 -3.03
C PHE A 741 14.44 36.25 -4.02
N SER A 742 13.12 36.22 -4.17
CA SER A 742 12.31 37.23 -4.85
C SER A 742 12.55 38.64 -4.28
N SER A 743 12.60 38.73 -2.96
CA SER A 743 12.50 39.99 -2.20
C SER A 743 13.83 40.50 -1.62
N THR A 744 14.84 39.63 -1.47
CA THR A 744 16.12 39.94 -0.80
C THR A 744 17.38 39.60 -1.62
N GLN A 745 18.52 39.36 -0.97
CA GLN A 745 19.77 39.00 -1.65
C GLN A 745 19.97 37.49 -1.66
N PRO A 746 20.49 36.89 -2.75
CA PRO A 746 20.79 35.47 -2.81
C PRO A 746 21.67 34.99 -1.65
N ALA A 747 21.35 33.81 -1.13
CA ALA A 747 22.02 33.19 0.01
C ALA A 747 22.62 31.83 -0.37
N VAL A 748 23.69 31.45 0.34
CA VAL A 748 24.20 30.07 0.36
C VAL A 748 24.25 29.63 1.81
N VAL A 749 23.42 28.65 2.15
CA VAL A 749 23.20 28.19 3.53
C VAL A 749 23.42 26.69 3.62
N GLU A 750 24.02 26.24 4.73
CA GLU A 750 24.21 24.82 5.03
C GLU A 750 22.88 24.22 5.49
N VAL A 751 22.46 23.09 4.91
CA VAL A 751 21.16 22.47 5.22
C VAL A 751 21.33 21.57 6.45
N PRO A 752 20.58 21.80 7.55
CA PRO A 752 20.73 21.03 8.78
C PRO A 752 20.18 19.60 8.65
N GLY A 753 20.48 18.75 9.63
CA GLY A 753 19.85 17.42 9.78
C GLY A 753 20.31 16.32 8.80
N PHE A 754 21.05 16.66 7.74
CA PHE A 754 21.51 15.68 6.76
C PHE A 754 22.30 14.51 7.38
N PRO A 755 21.97 13.24 7.06
CA PRO A 755 22.71 12.09 7.54
C PRO A 755 24.17 12.08 7.05
N ALA A 756 25.08 11.63 7.92
CA ALA A 756 26.49 11.45 7.56
C ALA A 756 26.66 10.37 6.49
N ASP A 757 27.62 10.59 5.57
CA ASP A 757 27.92 9.74 4.40
C ASP A 757 26.76 9.56 3.38
N ASP A 758 25.66 10.32 3.52
CA ASP A 758 24.53 10.37 2.59
C ASP A 758 24.56 11.65 1.73
N ILE A 759 23.71 11.72 0.70
CA ILE A 759 23.52 12.89 -0.18
C ILE A 759 22.03 13.11 -0.47
N PRO A 760 21.63 14.33 -0.86
CA PRO A 760 20.30 14.60 -1.43
C PRO A 760 19.88 13.55 -2.47
N TRP A 761 18.58 13.24 -2.56
CA TRP A 761 18.08 12.51 -3.72
C TRP A 761 18.24 13.40 -4.98
N PRO A 762 18.80 12.90 -6.09
CA PRO A 762 19.08 13.72 -7.26
C PRO A 762 17.83 14.02 -8.10
N PHE A 763 17.87 15.15 -8.81
CA PHE A 763 16.78 15.67 -9.64
C PHE A 763 15.53 16.01 -8.81
N SER A 764 14.54 15.13 -8.75
CA SER A 764 13.26 15.30 -8.04
C SER A 764 13.35 14.89 -6.57
N GLY A 765 14.32 15.44 -5.82
CA GLY A 765 14.58 15.10 -4.42
C GLY A 765 14.19 16.17 -3.39
N MET A 766 13.58 17.28 -3.82
CA MET A 766 13.15 18.36 -2.92
C MET A 766 11.94 19.15 -3.47
N ALA A 767 11.22 19.80 -2.58
CA ALA A 767 10.15 20.75 -2.87
C ALA A 767 10.08 21.84 -1.79
N VAL A 768 9.25 22.87 -1.99
CA VAL A 768 8.90 23.86 -0.96
C VAL A 768 7.41 23.71 -0.63
N ASP A 769 7.09 23.60 0.64
CA ASP A 769 5.71 23.43 1.14
C ASP A 769 5.42 24.38 2.33
N CYS A 770 4.17 24.75 2.54
CA CYS A 770 3.75 25.78 3.51
C CYS A 770 3.06 25.21 4.76
N ILE A 771 3.58 24.10 5.30
CA ILE A 771 3.07 23.40 6.49
C ILE A 771 2.81 24.40 7.63
N GLY A 772 1.56 24.48 8.08
CA GLY A 772 1.16 25.37 9.18
C GLY A 772 1.34 26.88 8.90
N ARG A 773 1.46 27.27 7.62
CA ARG A 773 1.84 28.63 7.13
C ARG A 773 3.29 29.01 7.42
N VAL A 774 4.18 28.04 7.62
CA VAL A 774 5.62 28.24 7.62
C VAL A 774 6.17 27.57 6.35
N PRO A 775 6.91 28.28 5.49
CA PRO A 775 7.60 27.64 4.37
C PRO A 775 8.65 26.63 4.88
N HIS A 776 8.65 25.44 4.30
CA HIS A 776 9.57 24.35 4.59
C HIS A 776 10.27 23.91 3.32
N LEU A 777 11.58 23.74 3.38
CA LEU A 777 12.30 22.94 2.40
C LEU A 777 12.07 21.46 2.74
N VAL A 778 11.30 20.77 1.90
CA VAL A 778 11.05 19.33 2.00
C VAL A 778 12.10 18.61 1.16
N HIS A 779 12.78 17.59 1.70
CA HIS A 779 13.74 16.79 0.92
C HIS A 779 13.89 15.33 1.36
N THR A 780 14.45 14.52 0.46
CA THR A 780 14.78 13.09 0.66
C THR A 780 16.27 12.84 0.41
N THR A 781 16.75 11.61 0.61
CA THR A 781 18.17 11.26 0.47
C THR A 781 18.44 9.99 -0.35
N SER A 782 19.61 9.91 -0.96
CA SER A 782 19.98 8.83 -1.89
C SER A 782 20.14 7.46 -1.20
N ALA A 783 20.40 7.40 0.10
CA ALA A 783 20.40 6.15 0.86
C ALA A 783 19.02 5.76 1.43
N GLY A 784 17.96 6.53 1.19
CA GLY A 784 16.66 6.34 1.84
C GLY A 784 16.72 6.64 3.35
N GLY A 785 17.50 7.65 3.73
CA GLY A 785 17.82 8.00 5.11
C GLY A 785 16.71 8.74 5.87
N GLY A 786 15.56 9.00 5.24
CA GLY A 786 14.40 9.72 5.78
C GLY A 786 13.81 10.70 4.77
N LEU A 787 12.62 11.21 5.09
CA LEU A 787 12.08 12.44 4.52
C LEU A 787 12.24 13.55 5.57
N PHE A 788 12.65 14.74 5.15
CA PHE A 788 13.05 15.84 6.03
C PHE A 788 12.25 17.09 5.71
N LEU A 789 11.74 17.76 6.75
CA LEU A 789 10.99 19.01 6.69
C LEU A 789 11.83 20.08 7.41
N VAL A 790 12.35 21.06 6.66
CA VAL A 790 13.25 22.09 7.22
C VAL A 790 12.55 23.46 7.17
N PRO A 791 11.96 23.94 8.29
CA PRO A 791 11.25 25.22 8.32
C PRO A 791 12.19 26.40 8.06
N TRP A 792 11.68 27.41 7.35
CA TRP A 792 12.34 28.69 7.11
C TRP A 792 11.61 29.82 7.85
N THR A 793 12.34 30.55 8.69
CA THR A 793 11.83 31.73 9.39
C THR A 793 12.85 32.88 9.34
N GLY A 794 13.36 33.17 8.14
CA GLY A 794 14.54 34.03 7.93
C GLY A 794 15.88 33.30 8.17
N GLY A 795 15.86 31.98 8.02
CA GLY A 795 16.93 31.03 8.36
C GLY A 795 16.32 29.66 8.66
N TRP A 796 17.10 28.59 8.55
CA TRP A 796 16.65 27.24 8.89
C TRP A 796 16.36 27.09 10.39
N GLY A 797 15.20 26.51 10.71
CA GLY A 797 14.91 25.97 12.05
C GLY A 797 15.46 24.55 12.24
N GLU A 798 15.05 23.91 13.33
CA GLU A 798 15.37 22.48 13.55
C GLU A 798 14.60 21.60 12.54
N PRO A 799 15.26 20.66 11.85
CA PRO A 799 14.63 19.83 10.84
C PRO A 799 13.84 18.68 11.47
N VAL A 800 12.58 18.51 11.06
CA VAL A 800 11.77 17.34 11.41
C VAL A 800 12.08 16.21 10.43
N ARG A 801 12.24 14.98 10.93
CA ARG A 801 12.49 13.78 10.13
C ARG A 801 11.29 12.83 10.25
N VAL A 802 10.75 12.45 9.10
CA VAL A 802 9.79 11.35 8.95
C VAL A 802 10.54 10.10 8.52
N ASP A 803 10.32 8.97 9.20
CA ASP A 803 11.05 7.69 8.98
C ASP A 803 10.55 6.90 7.75
N VAL A 804 10.45 7.61 6.63
CA VAL A 804 10.12 7.07 5.30
C VAL A 804 11.41 6.91 4.49
N PRO A 805 11.71 5.73 3.90
CA PRO A 805 12.85 5.54 3.02
C PRO A 805 12.58 6.11 1.62
N GLY A 806 12.27 7.41 1.55
CA GLY A 806 11.84 8.12 0.36
C GLY A 806 12.96 8.41 -0.62
N GLY A 807 12.64 8.34 -1.91
CA GLY A 807 13.53 8.67 -3.03
C GLY A 807 12.97 9.87 -3.78
N PRO A 808 12.36 9.71 -4.99
CA PRO A 808 11.67 10.80 -5.65
C PRO A 808 10.60 11.43 -4.75
N LEU A 809 10.47 12.74 -4.81
CA LEU A 809 9.55 13.58 -4.06
C LEU A 809 8.70 14.42 -5.02
N ALA A 810 7.44 14.65 -4.67
CA ALA A 810 6.55 15.61 -5.33
C ALA A 810 5.54 16.17 -4.30
N LEU A 811 4.85 17.24 -4.67
CA LEU A 811 3.73 17.83 -3.92
C LEU A 811 2.48 17.85 -4.80
N GLY A 812 1.30 17.81 -4.20
CA GLY A 812 0.02 18.02 -4.89
C GLY A 812 -1.17 17.91 -3.95
N ASP A 813 -2.13 18.82 -4.06
CA ASP A 813 -3.38 18.85 -3.29
C ASP A 813 -4.31 17.71 -3.73
N LEU A 814 -4.18 16.54 -3.10
CA LEU A 814 -4.85 15.31 -3.55
C LEU A 814 -6.33 15.30 -3.17
N ASP A 815 -6.68 15.86 -2.01
CA ASP A 815 -8.06 15.90 -1.51
C ASP A 815 -8.80 17.24 -1.72
N GLY A 816 -8.22 18.12 -2.55
CA GLY A 816 -8.86 19.37 -3.02
C GLY A 816 -9.03 20.41 -1.92
N ASN A 817 -8.24 20.31 -0.85
CA ASN A 817 -8.43 21.04 0.39
C ASN A 817 -7.75 22.43 0.38
N GLY A 818 -6.87 22.69 -0.59
CA GLY A 818 -6.11 23.94 -0.76
C GLY A 818 -4.71 23.93 -0.15
N GLU A 819 -4.27 22.82 0.43
CA GLU A 819 -2.90 22.56 0.92
C GLU A 819 -2.40 21.27 0.22
N PRO A 820 -1.12 21.16 -0.20
CA PRO A 820 -0.66 19.99 -0.94
C PRO A 820 -0.20 18.83 -0.03
N GLU A 821 -0.46 17.59 -0.44
CA GLU A 821 0.15 16.40 0.15
C GLU A 821 1.65 16.33 -0.16
N ILE A 822 2.40 15.65 0.71
CA ILE A 822 3.79 15.30 0.43
C ILE A 822 3.86 13.85 -0.09
N LEU A 823 4.21 13.69 -1.36
CA LEU A 823 4.30 12.40 -2.04
C LEU A 823 5.77 11.98 -2.18
N SER A 824 6.12 10.75 -1.79
CA SER A 824 7.44 10.18 -2.09
C SER A 824 7.40 8.70 -2.45
N ALA A 825 8.19 8.29 -3.46
CA ALA A 825 8.33 6.89 -3.84
C ALA A 825 9.53 6.24 -3.11
N THR A 826 9.36 5.05 -2.53
CA THR A 826 10.39 4.42 -1.69
C THR A 826 11.62 3.92 -2.47
N VAL A 827 12.78 3.93 -1.82
CA VAL A 827 14.05 3.43 -2.39
C VAL A 827 14.18 1.93 -2.13
N GLY A 828 13.95 1.08 -3.15
CA GLY A 828 14.07 -0.37 -2.95
C GLY A 828 13.81 -1.26 -4.16
N LEU A 829 13.52 -2.53 -3.88
CA LEU A 829 13.06 -3.53 -4.86
C LEU A 829 11.53 -3.72 -4.87
N GLY A 830 10.85 -3.32 -3.78
CA GLY A 830 9.41 -3.09 -3.76
C GLY A 830 9.20 -1.59 -3.60
N THR A 831 8.76 -0.93 -4.65
CA THR A 831 8.49 0.51 -4.63
C THR A 831 7.07 0.73 -4.14
N LEU A 832 6.91 1.62 -3.17
CA LEU A 832 5.62 2.11 -2.68
C LEU A 832 5.55 3.61 -2.91
N LEU A 833 4.35 4.12 -3.19
CA LEU A 833 4.05 5.53 -2.98
C LEU A 833 3.73 5.72 -1.50
N VAL A 834 4.40 6.67 -0.87
CA VAL A 834 4.03 7.20 0.44
C VAL A 834 3.37 8.55 0.22
N VAL A 835 2.16 8.69 0.74
CA VAL A 835 1.42 9.96 0.83
C VAL A 835 1.38 10.35 2.30
N LEU A 836 1.90 11.54 2.62
CA LEU A 836 1.74 12.17 3.92
C LEU A 836 0.66 13.24 3.79
N TRP A 837 -0.49 13.01 4.44
CA TRP A 837 -1.65 13.90 4.37
C TRP A 837 -1.47 15.10 5.30
N ASN A 838 -1.73 16.30 4.78
CA ASN A 838 -1.59 17.54 5.54
C ASN A 838 -2.78 17.76 6.51
N ARG A 839 -2.78 18.91 7.22
CA ARG A 839 -3.81 19.40 8.18
C ARG A 839 -3.93 18.79 9.59
N GLY A 840 -3.00 17.95 10.08
CA GLY A 840 -3.12 17.41 11.46
C GLY A 840 -1.87 16.98 12.24
N GLY A 841 -0.68 16.91 11.65
CA GLY A 841 0.54 16.42 12.31
C GLY A 841 1.22 17.39 13.31
N GLN A 842 2.16 16.85 14.11
CA GLN A 842 3.23 17.60 14.80
C GLN A 842 4.53 17.58 13.98
#